data_AF-E3G0R6-F1
#
_entry.id   AF-E3G0R6-F1
#
_cell.length_a   1.000
_cell.length_b   1.000
_cell.length_c   1.000
_cell.angle_alpha   90.00
_cell.angle_beta   90.00
_cell.angle_gamma   90.00
#
_symmetry.space_group_name_H-M   'P 1'
#
loop_
_entity.id
_entity.type
_entity.pdbx_description
1 polymer ?
#
loop_
_entity_poly.entity_id
_entity_poly.type
_entity_poly.pdbx_seq_one_letter_code
_entity_poly.pdbx_strand_id
1 'polypeptide(L)'
;MPFEWKLAKLDELKDLVSDAQLKDSQIRLNLASARVEQPLSLGFEGLSFVLDVGVEVAIEAFNSPGDVDAEGVIGEAATKEQEDASRLSPPLVLGPDDAWLKYAARTRVKAQSGTSMPFLSIGVGGDVSVLVADYHLHPLDRKARDAFLADTKALRLPFVTDHVLKLRPREALAFQARLRMETSMSLKWSDVFTSQLSALSRLLPAGTLLSLKTSAGASVTGSVTVSDDFLLTFSREKEGFLVVSVQKGAAREARLAAEVGVTVEAANPEVFGAVVDALVGAPGVAQFEKLVDKLASQPLNLNDTEKDLLRWVLDRLGMEEYETDASAIKQAWEDRKAKAREIISQMAAEKLTVGFQYEYSRLSEQQTLLRMELPDAQVRQLHSLLMLGKMSDVLKKVEPGALRSYFHQNSETRREAWGFTLGFSKWQLQSRDQKKLQRVVQYGSPDTLHGPQRIAYLGVRGYEGSLFGTKGRWSIDFKCDMEAFRIQPTVQDFQYGLYFQIARSGKPSSDELRQALDEAITWRVFDDADEETVFKDIQAAIQGQEVELRLELKFTDALMRELIPQVAAGDADPFARALGRVMPWNTTRARVEPEFRQELYAPLWKTYLLAKAKGWTPASAAALAADWLKRNPIAKGKAGEVAYWEGRGTGHPNTFADVLDKNARHADIGSSYGGTYVRWQRMVAGMALLRDALLQGRDPSILEKVFDELEEFWRLSFHLKAFGALLLELAPKTSQGLQAVERTFSVVPASGDQKAQRIFSASRVD
;
A
#
# COMPACT_ATOMS: atom_id res chain seq x y z
N MET A 1 46.10 -10.97 -12.37
CA MET A 1 46.77 -10.01 -13.28
C MET A 1 46.06 -8.67 -13.16
N PRO A 2 46.76 -7.51 -13.14
CA PRO A 2 46.07 -6.22 -13.23
C PRO A 2 45.37 -6.14 -14.59
N PHE A 3 44.07 -5.85 -14.57
CA PHE A 3 43.27 -5.71 -15.78
C PHE A 3 43.47 -4.28 -16.33
N GLU A 4 44.23 -4.14 -17.41
CA GLU A 4 44.37 -2.87 -18.13
C GLU A 4 43.34 -2.79 -19.26
N TRP A 5 42.57 -1.71 -19.30
CA TRP A 5 41.73 -1.38 -20.43
C TRP A 5 42.61 -1.03 -21.64
N LYS A 6 42.40 -1.72 -22.77
CA LYS A 6 42.82 -1.27 -24.10
C LYS A 6 41.61 -1.28 -25.03
N LEU A 7 40.82 -0.21 -25.01
CA LEU A 7 39.89 0.08 -26.10
C LEU A 7 40.72 0.58 -27.28
N ALA A 8 40.69 -0.14 -28.41
CA ALA A 8 41.52 0.14 -29.59
C ALA A 8 41.30 1.53 -30.23
N LYS A 9 40.33 2.33 -29.75
CA LYS A 9 39.95 3.64 -30.30
C LYS A 9 39.75 4.76 -29.25
N LEU A 10 40.16 4.59 -27.99
CA LEU A 10 40.16 5.72 -27.02
C LEU A 10 41.03 6.89 -27.52
N ASP A 11 42.06 6.60 -28.31
CA ASP A 11 42.91 7.59 -28.97
C ASP A 11 42.16 8.46 -30.00
N GLU A 12 41.07 7.96 -30.62
CA GLU A 12 40.24 8.74 -31.56
C GLU A 12 39.33 9.74 -30.83
N LEU A 13 38.89 9.40 -29.60
CA LEU A 13 38.10 10.29 -28.73
C LEU A 13 38.94 11.48 -28.23
N LYS A 14 40.25 11.32 -28.08
CA LYS A 14 41.18 12.40 -27.70
C LYS A 14 41.06 13.62 -28.63
N ASP A 15 40.84 13.39 -29.91
CA ASP A 15 40.74 14.46 -30.91
C ASP A 15 39.39 15.19 -30.85
N LEU A 16 38.36 14.55 -30.27
CA LEU A 16 37.03 15.11 -30.04
C LEU A 16 36.93 15.89 -28.72
N VAL A 17 37.79 15.59 -27.74
CA VAL A 17 37.82 16.31 -26.45
C VAL A 17 38.57 17.66 -26.60
N SER A 18 37.91 18.74 -26.18
CA SER A 18 38.46 20.10 -26.21
C SER A 18 39.76 20.25 -25.40
N ASP A 19 40.67 21.11 -25.86
CA ASP A 19 41.89 21.48 -25.12
C ASP A 19 41.67 22.70 -24.19
N ALA A 20 40.44 23.20 -24.11
CA ALA A 20 40.05 24.29 -23.21
C ALA A 20 40.11 23.88 -21.72
N GLN A 21 40.16 24.87 -20.83
CA GLN A 21 40.11 24.61 -19.39
C GLN A 21 38.69 24.16 -19.02
N LEU A 22 38.57 23.30 -17.99
CA LEU A 22 37.27 22.77 -17.56
C LEU A 22 36.29 23.87 -17.13
N LYS A 23 36.75 25.04 -16.69
CA LYS A 23 35.90 26.21 -16.38
C LYS A 23 35.39 26.98 -17.60
N ASP A 24 35.92 26.73 -18.80
CA ASP A 24 35.58 27.55 -19.97
C ASP A 24 34.17 27.23 -20.46
N SER A 25 33.38 28.24 -20.79
CA SER A 25 31.97 28.11 -21.25
C SER A 25 31.79 27.33 -22.56
N GLN A 26 32.91 26.98 -23.21
CA GLN A 26 32.98 26.16 -24.42
C GLN A 26 32.90 24.66 -24.09
N ILE A 27 33.23 24.27 -22.86
CA ILE A 27 33.06 22.92 -22.33
C ILE A 27 31.58 22.69 -22.09
N ARG A 28 30.95 21.91 -22.97
CA ARG A 28 29.56 21.48 -22.85
C ARG A 28 29.49 20.20 -22.01
N LEU A 29 28.31 19.95 -21.45
CA LEU A 29 28.04 18.77 -20.62
C LEU A 29 28.38 17.45 -21.32
N ASN A 30 28.15 17.31 -22.62
CA ASN A 30 28.65 16.17 -23.41
C ASN A 30 29.93 16.57 -24.14
N LEU A 31 31.06 15.98 -23.73
CA LEU A 31 32.38 16.24 -24.30
C LEU A 31 32.64 15.41 -25.56
N ALA A 32 32.28 14.12 -25.52
CA ALA A 32 32.46 13.21 -26.65
C ALA A 32 31.59 11.96 -26.47
N SER A 33 31.20 11.35 -27.60
CA SER A 33 30.56 10.03 -27.62
C SER A 33 31.08 9.18 -28.78
N ALA A 34 31.16 7.87 -28.59
CA ALA A 34 31.55 6.91 -29.62
C ALA A 34 30.78 5.59 -29.48
N ARG A 35 30.78 4.79 -30.55
CA ARG A 35 30.23 3.42 -30.54
C ARG A 35 31.35 2.39 -30.69
N VAL A 36 31.30 1.34 -29.89
CA VAL A 36 32.26 0.23 -29.96
C VAL A 36 31.99 -0.61 -31.21
N GLU A 37 32.98 -0.80 -32.08
CA GLU A 37 32.81 -1.52 -33.36
C GLU A 37 33.06 -3.04 -33.26
N GLN A 38 33.67 -3.53 -32.19
CA GLN A 38 33.99 -4.96 -31.98
C GLN A 38 33.64 -5.41 -30.56
N PRO A 39 33.15 -6.65 -30.36
CA PRO A 39 32.76 -7.10 -29.03
C PRO A 39 33.95 -7.17 -28.06
N LEU A 40 33.77 -6.73 -26.81
CA LEU A 40 34.81 -6.75 -25.77
C LEU A 40 34.42 -7.71 -24.64
N SER A 41 35.19 -8.78 -24.43
CA SER A 41 34.95 -9.72 -23.33
C SER A 41 35.60 -9.24 -22.02
N LEU A 42 34.82 -9.11 -20.95
CA LEU A 42 35.26 -8.82 -19.57
C LEU A 42 35.08 -10.08 -18.71
N GLY A 43 36.18 -10.65 -18.21
CA GLY A 43 36.13 -11.82 -17.32
C GLY A 43 36.28 -11.44 -15.84
N PHE A 44 35.45 -12.03 -14.98
CA PHE A 44 35.50 -11.95 -13.52
C PHE A 44 35.47 -13.38 -12.93
N GLU A 45 35.88 -13.56 -11.66
CA GLU A 45 35.74 -14.86 -11.01
C GLU A 45 34.26 -15.28 -10.98
N GLY A 46 33.91 -16.27 -11.81
CA GLY A 46 32.55 -16.80 -11.96
C GLY A 46 31.65 -16.07 -12.97
N LEU A 47 32.10 -15.02 -13.67
CA LEU A 47 31.30 -14.27 -14.67
C LEU A 47 32.12 -13.88 -15.90
N SER A 48 31.52 -13.91 -17.09
CA SER A 48 32.09 -13.34 -18.31
C SER A 48 31.06 -12.46 -19.00
N PHE A 49 31.38 -11.19 -19.21
CA PHE A 49 30.57 -10.23 -19.94
C PHE A 49 31.14 -10.06 -21.33
N VAL A 50 30.30 -9.82 -22.32
CA VAL A 50 30.75 -9.35 -23.64
C VAL A 50 30.00 -8.05 -23.91
N LEU A 51 30.72 -6.94 -24.02
CA LEU A 51 30.19 -5.69 -24.56
C LEU A 51 30.02 -5.92 -26.06
N ASP A 52 28.80 -5.88 -26.58
CA ASP A 52 28.53 -6.19 -27.99
C ASP A 52 28.94 -5.04 -28.93
N VAL A 53 28.89 -5.25 -30.24
CA VAL A 53 29.06 -4.17 -31.22
C VAL A 53 27.92 -3.16 -31.05
N GLY A 54 28.27 -1.87 -30.99
CA GLY A 54 27.33 -0.76 -30.88
C GLY A 54 27.19 -0.14 -29.48
N VAL A 55 27.99 -0.58 -28.49
CA VAL A 55 28.02 0.03 -27.15
C VAL A 55 28.34 1.51 -27.25
N GLU A 56 27.48 2.33 -26.66
CA GLU A 56 27.67 3.78 -26.61
C GLU A 56 28.55 4.12 -25.41
N VAL A 57 29.68 4.78 -25.68
CA VAL A 57 30.54 5.36 -24.66
C VAL A 57 30.39 6.87 -24.72
N ALA A 58 30.13 7.50 -23.59
CA ALA A 58 29.98 8.94 -23.46
C ALA A 58 30.91 9.48 -22.38
N ILE A 59 31.43 10.68 -22.64
CA ILE A 59 32.23 11.45 -21.70
C ILE A 59 31.46 12.73 -21.40
N GLU A 60 31.10 12.90 -20.14
CA GLU A 60 30.31 14.05 -19.69
C GLU A 60 31.13 14.88 -18.70
N ALA A 61 31.08 16.22 -18.83
CA ALA A 61 31.74 17.15 -17.94
C ALA A 61 30.71 17.93 -17.12
N PHE A 62 30.86 17.89 -15.81
CA PHE A 62 30.02 18.62 -14.86
C PHE A 62 30.90 19.67 -14.18
N ASN A 63 30.66 20.95 -14.51
CA ASN A 63 31.58 22.05 -14.21
C ASN A 63 30.85 23.36 -13.85
N SER A 64 29.51 23.38 -13.91
CA SER A 64 28.69 24.58 -13.74
C SER A 64 27.67 24.40 -12.60
N PRO A 65 27.36 25.46 -11.83
CA PRO A 65 26.30 25.40 -10.82
C PRO A 65 24.96 24.99 -11.45
N GLY A 66 24.26 24.05 -10.82
CA GLY A 66 22.99 23.50 -11.32
C GLY A 66 23.14 22.33 -12.30
N ASP A 67 24.37 21.93 -12.65
CA ASP A 67 24.57 20.70 -13.42
C ASP A 67 24.10 19.48 -12.61
N VAL A 68 23.25 18.65 -13.22
CA VAL A 68 22.73 17.42 -12.61
C VAL A 68 22.94 16.27 -13.58
N ASP A 69 23.50 15.18 -13.07
CA ASP A 69 23.66 13.96 -13.86
C ASP A 69 22.30 13.24 -14.05
N ALA A 70 22.09 12.64 -15.22
CA ALA A 70 20.89 11.88 -15.56
C ALA A 70 20.67 10.68 -14.62
N GLU A 71 21.73 10.18 -13.98
CA GLU A 71 21.70 9.12 -12.98
C GLU A 71 21.61 9.64 -11.53
N GLY A 72 21.67 10.96 -11.31
CA GLY A 72 21.52 11.56 -9.97
C GLY A 72 22.72 11.36 -9.04
N VAL A 73 23.88 10.94 -9.57
CA VAL A 73 25.12 10.78 -8.79
C VAL A 73 25.79 12.12 -8.50
N ILE A 74 25.73 13.05 -9.48
CA ILE A 74 26.15 14.45 -9.33
C ILE A 74 24.91 15.34 -9.28
N GLY A 75 24.88 16.29 -8.36
CA GLY A 75 23.87 17.35 -8.32
C GLY A 75 24.08 18.35 -7.19
N GLU A 76 23.04 19.13 -6.88
CA GLU A 76 23.07 20.11 -5.80
C GLU A 76 22.82 19.48 -4.43
N ALA A 77 23.36 20.10 -3.37
CA ALA A 77 23.05 19.70 -2.00
C ALA A 77 21.57 19.98 -1.69
N ALA A 78 20.91 19.04 -1.03
CA ALA A 78 19.55 19.27 -0.54
C ALA A 78 19.52 20.46 0.45
N THR A 79 18.56 21.36 0.27
CA THR A 79 18.31 22.43 1.25
C THR A 79 17.61 21.86 2.49
N LYS A 80 17.83 22.46 3.67
CA LYS A 80 17.21 21.99 4.95
C LYS A 80 15.67 21.97 4.93
N GLU A 81 15.03 22.71 4.02
CA GLU A 81 13.57 22.72 3.82
C GLU A 81 13.08 21.60 2.88
N GLN A 82 14.00 20.89 2.22
CA GLN A 82 13.76 19.76 1.31
C GLN A 82 14.30 18.42 1.84
N GLU A 83 14.71 18.35 3.11
CA GLU A 83 15.05 17.09 3.79
C GLU A 83 13.78 16.23 4.01
N ASP A 84 13.19 15.77 2.91
CA ASP A 84 12.45 14.52 2.93
C ASP A 84 13.49 13.42 3.19
N ALA A 85 13.41 12.74 4.33
CA ALA A 85 14.36 11.69 4.73
C ALA A 85 14.53 10.57 3.68
N SER A 86 13.66 10.55 2.66
CA SER A 86 13.66 9.63 1.53
C SER A 86 14.49 10.09 0.30
N ARG A 87 14.84 11.38 0.20
CA ARG A 87 15.72 11.94 -0.85
C ARG A 87 17.00 12.47 -0.21
N LEU A 88 18.03 11.61 -0.21
CA LEU A 88 19.35 12.00 0.24
C LEU A 88 20.04 12.86 -0.82
N SER A 89 20.84 13.83 -0.38
CA SER A 89 21.74 14.60 -1.25
C SER A 89 22.56 13.67 -2.15
N PRO A 90 22.81 14.06 -3.41
CA PRO A 90 23.62 13.28 -4.33
C PRO A 90 25.00 12.98 -3.71
N PRO A 91 25.59 11.80 -3.97
CA PRO A 91 26.91 11.44 -3.44
C PRO A 91 27.99 12.46 -3.78
N LEU A 92 27.89 13.10 -4.94
CA LEU A 92 28.81 14.11 -5.42
C LEU A 92 28.09 15.45 -5.51
N VAL A 93 28.45 16.38 -4.62
CA VAL A 93 27.95 17.75 -4.63
C VAL A 93 28.96 18.67 -5.29
N LEU A 94 28.49 19.46 -6.26
CA LEU A 94 29.30 20.45 -6.98
C LEU A 94 29.86 21.50 -6.00
N GLY A 95 31.19 21.62 -5.97
CA GLY A 95 31.90 22.68 -5.24
C GLY A 95 32.26 23.84 -6.18
N PRO A 96 32.65 25.01 -5.63
CA PRO A 96 32.96 26.19 -6.44
C PRO A 96 34.23 26.04 -7.30
N ASP A 97 35.12 25.11 -6.96
CA ASP A 97 36.44 24.93 -7.59
C ASP A 97 36.63 23.57 -8.28
N ASP A 98 35.57 22.76 -8.33
CA ASP A 98 35.62 21.35 -8.73
C ASP A 98 34.90 21.10 -10.05
N ALA A 99 35.49 20.24 -10.88
CA ALA A 99 34.85 19.66 -12.05
C ALA A 99 34.93 18.13 -12.01
N TRP A 100 33.90 17.47 -12.51
CA TRP A 100 33.89 16.02 -12.67
C TRP A 100 33.86 15.63 -14.14
N LEU A 101 34.67 14.63 -14.47
CA LEU A 101 34.55 13.89 -15.72
C LEU A 101 33.91 12.54 -15.44
N LYS A 102 32.79 12.28 -16.12
CA LYS A 102 32.06 11.02 -16.07
C LYS A 102 32.34 10.24 -17.34
N TYR A 103 32.80 9.01 -17.16
CA TYR A 103 33.03 8.05 -18.23
C TYR A 103 31.94 6.99 -18.19
N ALA A 104 30.96 7.10 -19.08
CA ALA A 104 29.81 6.21 -19.12
C ALA A 104 29.89 5.24 -20.30
N ALA A 105 29.60 3.97 -20.05
CA ALA A 105 29.42 2.96 -21.10
C ALA A 105 28.03 2.33 -20.96
N ARG A 106 27.24 2.38 -22.03
CA ARG A 106 25.89 1.81 -22.11
C ARG A 106 25.87 0.66 -23.12
N THR A 107 25.52 -0.53 -22.63
CA THR A 107 25.49 -1.76 -23.42
C THR A 107 24.18 -2.50 -23.27
N ARG A 108 23.83 -3.32 -24.26
CA ARG A 108 22.79 -4.34 -24.13
C ARG A 108 23.45 -5.70 -24.01
N VAL A 109 23.10 -6.43 -22.97
CA VAL A 109 23.65 -7.76 -22.70
C VAL A 109 22.61 -8.81 -23.04
N LYS A 110 22.99 -9.78 -23.86
CA LYS A 110 22.24 -11.02 -24.09
C LYS A 110 22.79 -12.12 -23.20
N ALA A 111 21.95 -12.74 -22.39
CA ALA A 111 22.34 -13.93 -21.64
C ALA A 111 22.60 -15.10 -22.61
N GLN A 112 23.82 -15.64 -22.64
CA GLN A 112 24.08 -16.89 -23.36
C GLN A 112 23.40 -18.06 -22.62
N SER A 113 22.74 -18.95 -23.37
CA SER A 113 22.07 -20.12 -22.81
C SER A 113 23.06 -21.00 -22.04
N GLY A 114 22.83 -21.20 -20.74
CA GLY A 114 23.62 -22.12 -19.90
C GLY A 114 24.43 -21.44 -18.78
N THR A 115 24.66 -20.13 -18.84
CA THR A 115 25.32 -19.38 -17.76
C THR A 115 24.29 -18.48 -17.10
N SER A 116 23.76 -18.87 -15.94
CA SER A 116 22.91 -17.95 -15.17
C SER A 116 23.78 -16.78 -14.74
N MET A 117 23.55 -15.58 -15.28
CA MET A 117 24.04 -14.35 -14.67
C MET A 117 23.24 -14.15 -13.39
N PRO A 118 23.84 -14.35 -12.20
CA PRO A 118 23.10 -14.45 -10.94
C PRO A 118 22.45 -13.13 -10.49
N PHE A 119 22.74 -12.02 -11.19
CA PHE A 119 22.19 -10.68 -10.93
C PHE A 119 21.14 -10.23 -11.96
N LEU A 120 21.05 -10.86 -13.14
CA LEU A 120 20.03 -10.57 -14.14
C LEU A 120 18.79 -11.42 -13.85
N SER A 121 17.60 -10.84 -13.85
CA SER A 121 16.36 -11.61 -13.80
C SER A 121 16.15 -12.33 -15.14
N ILE A 122 16.83 -13.47 -15.30
CA ILE A 122 16.69 -14.35 -16.48
C ILE A 122 15.36 -15.09 -16.34
N GLY A 123 14.29 -14.42 -16.77
CA GLY A 123 12.95 -15.00 -16.92
C GLY A 123 12.37 -14.81 -18.32
N VAL A 124 12.93 -13.90 -19.12
CA VAL A 124 12.41 -13.55 -20.46
C VAL A 124 13.61 -13.33 -21.36
N GLY A 125 13.64 -13.96 -22.54
CA GLY A 125 14.74 -13.86 -23.51
C GLY A 125 14.87 -12.48 -24.17
N GLY A 126 15.16 -11.45 -23.37
CA GLY A 126 15.30 -10.06 -23.79
C GLY A 126 16.71 -9.51 -23.58
N ASP A 127 17.05 -8.49 -24.37
CA ASP A 127 18.25 -7.67 -24.20
C ASP A 127 18.13 -6.86 -22.90
N VAL A 128 19.11 -6.93 -21.99
CA VAL A 128 19.13 -6.09 -20.77
C VAL A 128 20.10 -4.92 -20.95
N SER A 129 19.61 -3.69 -20.76
CA SER A 129 20.40 -2.47 -20.75
C SER A 129 21.22 -2.37 -19.46
N VAL A 130 22.53 -2.18 -19.62
CA VAL A 130 23.49 -1.99 -18.54
C VAL A 130 24.23 -0.68 -18.75
N LEU A 131 24.32 0.13 -17.70
CA LEU A 131 25.17 1.30 -17.62
C LEU A 131 26.28 1.07 -16.59
N VAL A 132 27.48 1.48 -16.96
CA VAL A 132 28.62 1.60 -16.05
C VAL A 132 29.14 3.02 -16.16
N ALA A 133 29.39 3.67 -15.03
CA ALA A 133 29.97 5.00 -15.00
C ALA A 133 31.11 5.11 -13.97
N ASP A 134 32.18 5.82 -14.33
CA ASP A 134 33.31 6.17 -13.46
C ASP A 134 33.43 7.69 -13.39
N TYR A 135 33.49 8.24 -12.19
CA TYR A 135 33.48 9.68 -11.92
C TYR A 135 34.82 10.09 -11.32
N HIS A 136 35.56 10.93 -12.04
CA HIS A 136 36.86 11.46 -11.61
C HIS A 136 36.78 12.94 -11.27
N LEU A 137 37.43 13.33 -10.18
CA LEU A 137 37.52 14.72 -9.74
C LEU A 137 38.73 15.43 -10.36
N HIS A 138 38.49 16.64 -10.85
CA HIS A 138 39.52 17.52 -11.40
C HIS A 138 39.36 18.97 -10.91
N PRO A 139 40.48 19.70 -10.77
CA PRO A 139 40.47 21.14 -10.67
C PRO A 139 39.90 21.82 -11.92
N LEU A 140 39.14 22.91 -11.74
CA LEU A 140 38.54 23.68 -12.84
C LEU A 140 39.54 24.32 -13.82
N ASP A 141 40.79 24.55 -13.39
CA ASP A 141 41.86 25.13 -14.21
C ASP A 141 42.57 24.10 -15.09
N ARG A 142 42.31 22.81 -14.88
CA ARG A 142 42.86 21.73 -15.70
C ARG A 142 42.24 21.72 -17.09
N LYS A 143 43.06 21.42 -18.10
CA LYS A 143 42.57 21.21 -19.47
C LYS A 143 41.79 19.91 -19.57
N ALA A 144 40.64 19.93 -20.27
CA ALA A 144 39.78 18.77 -20.42
C ALA A 144 40.51 17.58 -21.08
N ARG A 145 41.33 17.84 -22.11
CA ARG A 145 42.16 16.82 -22.77
C ARG A 145 43.21 16.17 -21.85
N ASP A 146 43.84 16.95 -20.98
CA ASP A 146 44.84 16.45 -20.03
C ASP A 146 44.21 15.68 -18.86
N ALA A 147 42.99 16.05 -18.47
CA ALA A 147 42.17 15.27 -17.54
C ALA A 147 41.80 13.92 -18.18
N PHE A 148 41.22 13.94 -19.38
CA PHE A 148 40.88 12.76 -20.17
C PHE A 148 42.03 11.76 -20.28
N LEU A 149 43.21 12.19 -20.75
CA LEU A 149 44.35 11.30 -20.97
C LEU A 149 44.90 10.68 -19.68
N ALA A 150 44.75 11.36 -18.54
CA ALA A 150 45.15 10.81 -17.27
C ALA A 150 44.17 9.74 -16.80
N ASP A 151 42.87 10.00 -16.91
CA ASP A 151 41.83 9.08 -16.43
C ASP A 151 41.74 7.83 -17.27
N THR A 152 41.93 7.92 -18.59
CA THR A 152 41.88 6.76 -19.50
C THR A 152 42.89 5.66 -19.14
N LYS A 153 43.98 6.02 -18.44
CA LYS A 153 45.01 5.09 -17.98
C LYS A 153 44.63 4.38 -16.67
N ALA A 154 43.60 4.87 -15.98
CA ALA A 154 43.21 4.46 -14.65
C ALA A 154 41.69 4.26 -14.51
N LEU A 155 40.99 3.97 -15.61
CA LEU A 155 39.55 3.71 -15.59
C LEU A 155 39.21 2.53 -14.67
N ARG A 156 38.19 2.75 -13.85
CA ARG A 156 37.73 1.82 -12.82
C ARG A 156 36.41 1.19 -13.21
N LEU A 157 36.09 0.08 -12.56
CA LEU A 157 34.85 -0.65 -12.81
C LEU A 157 34.17 -1.02 -11.49
N PRO A 158 32.85 -0.86 -11.39
CA PRO A 158 32.09 -1.21 -10.18
C PRO A 158 32.14 -2.71 -9.90
N PHE A 159 32.37 -3.55 -10.92
CA PHE A 159 32.45 -5.02 -10.79
C PHE A 159 33.77 -5.53 -10.21
N VAL A 160 34.80 -4.68 -10.14
CA VAL A 160 36.12 -5.05 -9.61
C VAL A 160 36.28 -4.46 -8.22
N THR A 161 36.31 -5.32 -7.20
CA THR A 161 36.43 -4.89 -5.80
C THR A 161 37.63 -3.96 -5.59
N ASP A 162 38.79 -4.28 -6.16
CA ASP A 162 39.98 -3.44 -6.01
C ASP A 162 39.85 -2.08 -6.70
N HIS A 163 39.01 -1.94 -7.73
CA HIS A 163 38.73 -0.64 -8.35
C HIS A 163 37.85 0.22 -7.46
N VAL A 164 36.85 -0.39 -6.80
CA VAL A 164 36.00 0.28 -5.80
C VAL A 164 36.84 0.77 -4.62
N LEU A 165 37.76 -0.06 -4.12
CA LEU A 165 38.63 0.32 -3.01
C LEU A 165 39.61 1.46 -3.36
N LYS A 166 39.97 1.61 -4.64
CA LYS A 166 40.84 2.69 -5.16
C LYS A 166 40.14 4.03 -5.39
N LEU A 167 38.85 4.16 -5.10
CA LEU A 167 38.16 5.45 -5.15
C LEU A 167 38.85 6.45 -4.23
N ARG A 168 39.14 7.66 -4.71
CA ARG A 168 39.61 8.78 -3.89
C ARG A 168 38.41 9.53 -3.29
N PRO A 169 38.61 10.35 -2.25
CA PRO A 169 37.54 11.22 -1.76
C PRO A 169 36.90 12.03 -2.88
N ARG A 170 35.56 12.08 -2.90
CA ARG A 170 34.69 12.74 -3.88
C ARG A 170 34.75 12.16 -5.29
N GLU A 171 35.05 10.87 -5.39
CA GLU A 171 34.91 10.07 -6.62
C GLU A 171 33.85 9.00 -6.42
N ALA A 172 33.28 8.52 -7.53
CA ALA A 172 32.25 7.50 -7.52
C ALA A 172 32.39 6.51 -8.68
N LEU A 173 31.83 5.32 -8.48
CA LEU A 173 31.56 4.32 -9.51
C LEU A 173 30.07 3.99 -9.44
N ALA A 174 29.42 3.94 -10.60
CA ALA A 174 28.01 3.58 -10.67
C ALA A 174 27.77 2.44 -11.65
N PHE A 175 26.80 1.60 -11.30
CA PHE A 175 26.32 0.49 -12.09
C PHE A 175 24.79 0.52 -12.10
N GLN A 176 24.19 0.62 -13.29
CA GLN A 176 22.75 0.49 -13.44
C GLN A 176 22.42 -0.71 -14.31
N ALA A 177 21.51 -1.56 -13.85
CA ALA A 177 20.97 -2.65 -14.64
C ALA A 177 19.59 -3.04 -14.10
N ARG A 178 18.85 -3.81 -14.89
CA ARG A 178 17.67 -4.51 -14.41
C ARG A 178 18.11 -5.67 -13.51
N LEU A 179 17.97 -5.50 -12.20
CA LEU A 179 18.41 -6.48 -11.20
C LEU A 179 17.22 -7.03 -10.44
N ARG A 180 17.34 -8.28 -9.97
CA ARG A 180 16.45 -8.80 -8.94
C ARG A 180 17.00 -8.44 -7.56
N MET A 181 16.33 -7.53 -6.87
CA MET A 181 16.62 -7.21 -5.48
C MET A 181 15.77 -8.07 -4.55
N GLU A 182 16.41 -8.68 -3.54
CA GLU A 182 15.72 -9.41 -2.48
C GLU A 182 15.79 -8.64 -1.16
N THR A 183 14.63 -8.39 -0.56
CA THR A 183 14.46 -7.85 0.80
C THR A 183 13.61 -8.80 1.64
N SER A 184 13.77 -8.76 2.96
CA SER A 184 12.81 -9.38 3.88
C SER A 184 11.76 -8.37 4.34
N MET A 185 10.55 -8.87 4.55
CA MET A 185 9.41 -8.11 5.04
C MET A 185 8.69 -8.91 6.10
N SER A 186 8.24 -8.25 7.16
CA SER A 186 7.58 -8.92 8.28
C SER A 186 6.22 -8.29 8.53
N LEU A 187 5.13 -9.02 8.28
CA LEU A 187 3.77 -8.56 8.58
C LEU A 187 3.30 -9.10 9.90
N LYS A 188 2.50 -8.33 10.64
CA LYS A 188 1.69 -8.91 11.71
C LYS A 188 0.55 -9.69 11.08
N TRP A 189 0.28 -10.87 11.63
CA TRP A 189 -0.84 -11.70 11.17
C TRP A 189 -2.18 -11.00 11.30
N SER A 190 -2.31 -10.13 12.30
CA SER A 190 -3.46 -9.24 12.44
C SER A 190 -3.76 -8.45 11.17
N ASP A 191 -2.76 -7.78 10.61
CA ASP A 191 -2.90 -6.97 9.39
C ASP A 191 -3.16 -7.81 8.14
N VAL A 192 -2.69 -9.07 8.11
CA VAL A 192 -2.99 -10.03 7.04
C VAL A 192 -4.47 -10.41 7.08
N PHE A 193 -4.95 -10.80 8.26
CA PHE A 193 -6.34 -11.19 8.46
C PHE A 193 -7.31 -10.03 8.23
N THR A 194 -7.03 -8.81 8.72
CA THR A 194 -7.97 -7.69 8.50
C THR A 194 -8.19 -7.34 7.03
N SER A 195 -7.26 -7.71 6.15
CA SER A 195 -7.41 -7.50 4.71
C SER A 195 -7.86 -8.70 3.89
N GLN A 196 -7.86 -9.92 4.43
CA GLN A 196 -8.13 -11.09 3.59
C GLN A 196 -8.92 -12.19 4.32
N LEU A 197 -9.52 -11.88 5.47
CA LEU A 197 -10.32 -12.85 6.23
C LEU A 197 -11.51 -13.42 5.42
N SER A 198 -11.98 -12.68 4.41
CA SER A 198 -13.02 -13.13 3.49
C SER A 198 -12.62 -14.39 2.70
N ALA A 199 -11.33 -14.59 2.40
CA ALA A 199 -10.85 -15.80 1.74
C ALA A 199 -11.02 -17.04 2.64
N LEU A 200 -10.83 -16.88 3.96
CA LEU A 200 -11.05 -17.94 4.94
C LEU A 200 -12.54 -18.15 5.24
N SER A 201 -13.36 -17.09 5.27
CA SER A 201 -14.79 -17.25 5.50
C SER A 201 -15.51 -17.99 4.35
N ARG A 202 -14.91 -18.06 3.15
CA ARG A 202 -15.38 -18.92 2.04
C ARG A 202 -15.23 -20.41 2.30
N LEU A 203 -14.47 -20.82 3.33
CA LEU A 203 -14.43 -22.22 3.78
C LEU A 203 -15.65 -22.59 4.62
N LEU A 204 -16.50 -21.63 4.98
CA LEU A 204 -17.73 -21.82 5.74
C LEU A 204 -18.95 -21.55 4.85
N PRO A 205 -20.12 -22.12 5.18
CA PRO A 205 -21.38 -21.77 4.56
C PRO A 205 -21.65 -20.26 4.65
N ALA A 206 -22.35 -19.73 3.64
CA ALA A 206 -22.71 -18.32 3.57
C ALA A 206 -23.47 -17.86 4.83
N GLY A 207 -23.16 -16.66 5.32
CA GLY A 207 -23.74 -16.11 6.55
C GLY A 207 -23.06 -16.59 7.85
N THR A 208 -22.11 -17.52 7.79
CA THR A 208 -21.40 -17.97 8.99
C THR A 208 -20.33 -16.96 9.41
N LEU A 209 -20.43 -16.44 10.64
CA LEU A 209 -19.43 -15.55 11.23
C LEU A 209 -18.13 -16.31 11.54
N LEU A 210 -17.01 -15.77 11.04
CA LEU A 210 -15.67 -16.22 11.39
C LEU A 210 -15.08 -15.27 12.45
N SER A 211 -14.81 -15.80 13.65
CA SER A 211 -14.11 -15.10 14.74
C SER A 211 -12.73 -15.71 14.93
N LEU A 212 -11.69 -14.93 14.63
CA LEU A 212 -10.31 -15.38 14.74
C LEU A 212 -9.64 -14.79 15.98
N LYS A 213 -8.96 -15.65 16.74
CA LYS A 213 -8.12 -15.27 17.89
C LYS A 213 -6.65 -15.41 17.54
N THR A 214 -5.91 -14.32 17.40
CA THR A 214 -4.47 -14.38 17.07
C THR A 214 -3.65 -13.69 18.15
N SER A 215 -2.42 -14.14 18.42
CA SER A 215 -1.50 -13.36 19.26
C SER A 215 -1.12 -12.06 18.53
N ALA A 216 -1.21 -10.92 19.22
CA ALA A 216 -0.97 -9.59 18.63
C ALA A 216 0.48 -9.37 18.15
N GLY A 217 1.42 -10.21 18.60
CA GLY A 217 2.82 -10.21 18.17
C GLY A 217 3.17 -11.26 17.10
N ALA A 218 2.24 -12.15 16.72
CA ALA A 218 2.52 -13.13 15.67
C ALA A 218 2.79 -12.40 14.36
N SER A 219 3.94 -12.67 13.77
CA SER A 219 4.33 -12.14 12.47
C SER A 219 4.61 -13.24 11.47
N VAL A 220 4.45 -12.91 10.20
CA VAL A 220 4.91 -13.68 9.06
C VAL A 220 6.03 -12.89 8.40
N THR A 221 7.19 -13.53 8.25
CA THR A 221 8.29 -12.97 7.49
C THR A 221 8.29 -13.62 6.12
N GLY A 222 8.26 -12.81 5.07
CA GLY A 222 8.44 -13.25 3.70
C GLY A 222 9.64 -12.57 3.08
N SER A 223 10.29 -13.26 2.14
CA SER A 223 11.22 -12.62 1.23
C SER A 223 10.42 -12.02 0.06
N VAL A 224 10.64 -10.74 -0.18
CA VAL A 224 10.07 -10.03 -1.31
C VAL A 224 11.20 -9.73 -2.27
N THR A 225 10.99 -10.15 -3.51
CA THR A 225 11.90 -9.89 -4.60
C THR A 225 11.25 -8.91 -5.56
N VAL A 226 12.01 -7.91 -5.97
CA VAL A 226 11.60 -6.94 -6.97
C VAL A 226 12.61 -6.94 -8.09
N SER A 227 12.13 -7.11 -9.32
CA SER A 227 12.93 -6.99 -10.53
C SER A 227 12.62 -5.66 -11.19
N ASP A 228 13.53 -4.71 -11.08
CA ASP A 228 13.44 -3.37 -11.65
C ASP A 228 14.84 -2.87 -12.03
N ASP A 229 14.92 -1.71 -12.67
CA ASP A 229 16.17 -1.01 -12.90
C ASP A 229 16.68 -0.43 -11.57
N PHE A 230 17.89 -0.81 -11.16
CA PHE A 230 18.52 -0.32 -9.94
C PHE A 230 19.87 0.29 -10.25
N LEU A 231 20.19 1.40 -9.58
CA LEU A 231 21.47 2.06 -9.63
C LEU A 231 22.23 1.76 -8.33
N LEU A 232 23.34 1.04 -8.45
CA LEU A 232 24.30 0.81 -7.37
C LEU A 232 25.45 1.79 -7.53
N THR A 233 25.67 2.64 -6.53
CA THR A 233 26.75 3.61 -6.51
C THR A 233 27.68 3.34 -5.34
N PHE A 234 28.97 3.27 -5.64
CA PHE A 234 30.05 3.31 -4.67
C PHE A 234 30.67 4.69 -4.73
N SER A 235 30.70 5.42 -3.62
CA SER A 235 31.42 6.69 -3.53
C SER A 235 32.29 6.73 -2.29
N ARG A 236 33.33 7.56 -2.30
CA ARG A 236 34.14 7.80 -1.12
C ARG A 236 33.99 9.26 -0.70
N GLU A 237 33.36 9.52 0.43
CA GLU A 237 33.21 10.90 0.94
C GLU A 237 34.45 11.34 1.73
N LYS A 238 35.01 10.43 2.52
CA LYS A 238 36.19 10.63 3.37
C LYS A 238 37.10 9.40 3.33
N GLU A 239 38.37 9.58 3.68
CA GLU A 239 39.32 8.45 3.73
C GLU A 239 38.85 7.35 4.71
N GLY A 240 39.07 6.09 4.33
CA GLY A 240 38.79 4.91 5.15
C GLY A 240 37.35 4.38 5.14
N PHE A 241 36.39 5.13 4.58
CA PHE A 241 34.98 4.70 4.49
C PHE A 241 34.43 4.87 3.08
N LEU A 242 33.74 3.85 2.59
CA LEU A 242 33.00 3.88 1.33
C LEU A 242 31.51 3.99 1.64
N VAL A 243 30.86 4.88 0.91
CA VAL A 243 29.40 4.98 0.87
C VAL A 243 28.90 4.09 -0.25
N VAL A 244 28.04 3.15 0.09
CA VAL A 244 27.35 2.29 -0.87
C VAL A 244 25.90 2.71 -0.88
N SER A 245 25.38 3.15 -2.02
CA SER A 245 23.96 3.44 -2.20
C SER A 245 23.34 2.56 -3.27
N VAL A 246 22.12 2.10 -3.00
CA VAL A 246 21.24 1.49 -3.99
C VAL A 246 20.05 2.41 -4.16
N GLN A 247 19.80 2.82 -5.39
CA GLN A 247 18.70 3.71 -5.77
C GLN A 247 17.82 2.99 -6.79
N LYS A 248 16.55 3.36 -6.82
CA LYS A 248 15.67 2.99 -7.92
C LYS A 248 16.17 3.68 -9.19
N GLY A 249 16.56 2.94 -10.21
CA GLY A 249 17.00 3.50 -11.48
C GLY A 249 15.84 4.16 -12.23
N ALA A 250 16.16 5.10 -13.11
CA ALA A 250 15.18 5.53 -14.12
C ALA A 250 14.90 4.35 -15.05
N ALA A 251 13.63 4.00 -15.27
CA ALA A 251 13.31 2.87 -16.13
C ALA A 251 13.71 3.20 -17.56
N ARG A 252 14.59 2.42 -18.19
CA ARG A 252 15.06 2.72 -19.56
C ARG A 252 14.53 1.74 -20.61
N GLU A 253 13.82 0.70 -20.19
CA GLU A 253 13.20 -0.30 -21.05
C GLU A 253 11.66 -0.20 -21.06
N ALA A 254 11.14 0.40 -22.12
CA ALA A 254 9.74 0.72 -22.36
C ALA A 254 8.70 -0.42 -22.19
N ARG A 255 9.11 -1.69 -22.04
CA ARG A 255 8.20 -2.86 -22.16
C ARG A 255 8.02 -3.68 -20.90
N LEU A 256 8.80 -3.46 -19.84
CA LEU A 256 8.82 -4.36 -18.70
C LEU A 256 8.56 -3.60 -17.38
N ALA A 257 7.33 -3.73 -16.86
CA ALA A 257 6.98 -3.21 -15.54
C ALA A 257 7.84 -3.88 -14.43
N ALA A 258 7.96 -3.21 -13.28
CA ALA A 258 8.60 -3.82 -12.11
C ALA A 258 7.87 -5.13 -11.75
N GLU A 259 8.61 -6.23 -11.70
CA GLU A 259 8.04 -7.54 -11.35
C GLU A 259 8.30 -7.80 -9.87
N VAL A 260 7.24 -7.93 -9.09
CA VAL A 260 7.33 -8.25 -7.67
C VAL A 260 7.00 -9.74 -7.50
N GLY A 261 7.97 -10.51 -7.04
CA GLY A 261 7.79 -11.89 -6.62
C GLY A 261 7.90 -11.99 -5.11
N VAL A 262 6.91 -12.60 -4.45
CA VAL A 262 6.95 -12.80 -3.00
C VAL A 262 7.04 -14.29 -2.69
N THR A 263 7.99 -14.64 -1.84
CA THR A 263 8.09 -15.97 -1.25
C THR A 263 7.84 -15.83 0.25
N VAL A 264 6.82 -16.53 0.74
CA VAL A 264 6.50 -16.54 2.17
C VAL A 264 7.10 -17.80 2.78
N GLU A 265 7.92 -17.64 3.82
CA GLU A 265 8.36 -18.79 4.62
C GLU A 265 7.13 -19.40 5.29
N ALA A 266 7.03 -20.73 5.26
CA ALA A 266 5.82 -21.49 5.57
C ALA A 266 5.07 -21.02 6.84
N ALA A 267 3.74 -21.07 6.78
CA ALA A 267 2.82 -20.55 7.78
C ALA A 267 3.23 -20.95 9.22
N ASN A 268 3.28 -19.95 10.11
CA ASN A 268 3.54 -20.15 11.53
C ASN A 268 2.51 -21.16 12.11
N PRO A 269 2.94 -22.29 12.70
CA PRO A 269 2.04 -23.34 13.21
C PRO A 269 0.98 -22.83 14.19
N GLU A 270 1.30 -21.81 15.00
CA GLU A 270 0.37 -21.21 15.97
C GLU A 270 -0.82 -20.54 15.28
N VAL A 271 -0.56 -19.85 14.16
CA VAL A 271 -1.58 -19.13 13.39
C VAL A 271 -2.47 -20.09 12.64
N PHE A 272 -1.89 -21.15 12.09
CA PHE A 272 -2.66 -22.22 11.48
C PHE A 272 -3.64 -22.86 12.50
N GLY A 273 -3.17 -23.17 13.71
CA GLY A 273 -4.01 -23.67 14.78
C GLY A 273 -5.20 -22.74 15.10
N ALA A 274 -4.94 -21.43 15.23
CA ALA A 274 -5.98 -20.44 15.47
C ALA A 274 -7.05 -20.38 14.36
N VAL A 275 -6.65 -20.48 13.09
CA VAL A 275 -7.59 -20.50 11.95
C VAL A 275 -8.42 -21.77 11.96
N VAL A 276 -7.80 -22.92 12.18
CA VAL A 276 -8.50 -24.21 12.27
C VAL A 276 -9.51 -24.23 13.42
N ASP A 277 -9.14 -23.69 14.58
CA ASP A 277 -10.05 -23.49 15.72
C ASP A 277 -11.23 -22.56 15.36
N ALA A 278 -10.97 -21.49 14.60
CA ALA A 278 -12.02 -20.55 14.18
C ALA A 278 -13.02 -21.15 13.18
N LEU A 279 -12.55 -22.06 12.31
CA LEU A 279 -13.42 -22.80 11.37
C LEU A 279 -14.39 -23.70 12.14
N VAL A 280 -13.88 -24.47 13.10
CA VAL A 280 -14.71 -25.37 13.93
C VAL A 280 -15.58 -24.59 14.92
N GLY A 281 -15.12 -23.44 15.42
CA GLY A 281 -15.82 -22.66 16.45
C GLY A 281 -15.81 -23.36 17.81
N ALA A 282 -16.56 -22.86 18.80
CA ALA A 282 -16.61 -23.47 20.13
C ALA A 282 -17.49 -24.74 20.11
N PRO A 283 -17.01 -25.90 20.59
CA PRO A 283 -15.97 -26.05 21.63
C PRO A 283 -14.53 -26.36 21.15
N GLY A 284 -14.20 -26.16 19.87
CA GLY A 284 -12.83 -26.12 19.33
C GLY A 284 -12.37 -27.39 18.60
N VAL A 285 -11.24 -27.31 17.89
CA VAL A 285 -10.76 -28.40 17.01
C VAL A 285 -10.44 -29.68 17.76
N ALA A 286 -9.83 -29.58 18.95
CA ALA A 286 -9.34 -30.73 19.68
C ALA A 286 -10.47 -31.66 20.16
N GLN A 287 -11.66 -31.12 20.42
CA GLN A 287 -12.82 -31.94 20.76
C GLN A 287 -13.41 -32.61 19.53
N PHE A 288 -13.45 -31.89 18.41
CA PHE A 288 -13.89 -32.43 17.13
C PHE A 288 -12.97 -33.55 16.63
N GLU A 289 -11.64 -33.35 16.61
CA GLU A 289 -10.70 -34.37 16.16
C GLU A 289 -10.75 -35.64 17.04
N LYS A 290 -10.88 -35.49 18.37
CA LYS A 290 -11.13 -36.63 19.27
C LYS A 290 -12.41 -37.38 18.91
N LEU A 291 -13.46 -36.66 18.53
CA LEU A 291 -14.74 -37.24 18.18
C LEU A 291 -14.68 -37.95 16.82
N VAL A 292 -13.99 -37.38 15.84
CA VAL A 292 -13.72 -38.00 14.53
C VAL A 292 -12.88 -39.27 14.70
N ASP A 293 -11.83 -39.25 15.53
CA ASP A 293 -11.03 -40.44 15.82
C ASP A 293 -11.82 -41.51 16.60
N LYS A 294 -12.74 -41.09 17.50
CA LYS A 294 -13.66 -42.00 18.19
C LYS A 294 -14.66 -42.63 17.22
N LEU A 295 -15.21 -41.87 16.28
CA LEU A 295 -16.08 -42.38 15.21
C LEU A 295 -15.37 -43.39 14.31
N ALA A 296 -14.12 -43.10 13.94
CA ALA A 296 -13.31 -43.99 13.10
C ALA A 296 -12.95 -45.31 13.80
N SER A 297 -12.84 -45.31 15.13
CA SER A 297 -12.48 -46.49 15.93
C SER A 297 -13.68 -47.26 16.51
N GLN A 298 -14.80 -46.58 16.81
CA GLN A 298 -16.02 -47.14 17.42
C GLN A 298 -17.30 -46.41 16.94
N PRO A 299 -17.80 -46.70 15.72
CA PRO A 299 -18.86 -45.93 15.06
C PRO A 299 -20.24 -45.95 15.76
N LEU A 300 -20.47 -46.83 16.74
CA LEU A 300 -21.75 -47.01 17.44
C LEU A 300 -21.81 -46.38 18.85
N ASN A 301 -20.76 -45.71 19.32
CA ASN A 301 -20.58 -45.40 20.75
C ASN A 301 -20.51 -43.90 21.08
N LEU A 302 -21.29 -43.07 20.36
CA LEU A 302 -21.44 -41.64 20.69
C LEU A 302 -22.62 -41.42 21.64
N ASN A 303 -22.40 -40.63 22.69
CA ASN A 303 -23.48 -40.13 23.55
C ASN A 303 -24.24 -38.98 22.86
N ASP A 304 -25.39 -38.58 23.40
CA ASP A 304 -26.24 -37.56 22.77
C ASP A 304 -25.54 -36.19 22.67
N THR A 305 -24.73 -35.81 23.67
CA THR A 305 -23.94 -34.57 23.64
C THR A 305 -22.86 -34.59 22.55
N GLU A 306 -22.22 -35.74 22.31
CA GLU A 306 -21.23 -35.93 21.24
C GLU A 306 -21.91 -35.89 19.86
N LYS A 307 -23.11 -36.45 19.71
CA LYS A 307 -23.89 -36.35 18.47
C LYS A 307 -24.31 -34.92 18.17
N ASP A 308 -24.77 -34.18 19.19
CA ASP A 308 -25.14 -32.78 19.04
C ASP A 308 -23.93 -31.92 18.65
N LEU A 309 -22.77 -32.17 19.29
CA LEU A 309 -21.51 -31.52 18.93
C LEU A 309 -21.08 -31.84 17.49
N LEU A 310 -21.13 -33.11 17.08
CA LEU A 310 -20.79 -33.52 15.72
C LEU A 310 -21.69 -32.81 14.71
N ARG A 311 -23.01 -32.86 14.90
CA ARG A 311 -23.97 -32.19 14.02
C ARG A 311 -23.73 -30.70 13.94
N TRP A 312 -23.47 -30.06 15.07
CA TRP A 312 -23.20 -28.64 15.12
C TRP A 312 -21.93 -28.26 14.33
N VAL A 313 -20.83 -29.04 14.46
CA VAL A 313 -19.61 -28.79 13.68
C VAL A 313 -19.82 -29.09 12.19
N LEU A 314 -20.52 -30.19 11.85
CA LEU A 314 -20.79 -30.55 10.46
C LEU A 314 -21.69 -29.51 9.78
N ASP A 315 -22.74 -29.03 10.43
CA ASP A 315 -23.60 -27.93 9.97
C ASP A 315 -22.80 -26.64 9.75
N ARG A 316 -21.99 -26.25 10.76
CA ARG A 316 -21.11 -25.07 10.64
C ARG A 316 -20.11 -25.18 9.50
N LEU A 317 -19.63 -26.38 9.19
CA LEU A 317 -18.74 -26.60 8.05
C LEU A 317 -19.53 -26.79 6.74
N GLY A 318 -20.83 -27.09 6.76
CA GLY A 318 -21.55 -27.56 5.57
C GLY A 318 -21.01 -28.90 5.10
N MET A 319 -20.98 -29.87 6.00
CA MET A 319 -20.53 -31.26 5.83
C MET A 319 -21.61 -32.26 6.29
N GLU A 320 -22.87 -31.84 6.33
CA GLU A 320 -24.00 -32.64 6.82
C GLU A 320 -24.11 -33.99 6.10
N GLU A 321 -23.76 -34.03 4.82
CA GLU A 321 -23.80 -35.24 3.99
C GLU A 321 -22.86 -36.35 4.46
N TYR A 322 -21.86 -36.03 5.29
CA TYR A 322 -20.87 -36.99 5.79
C TYR A 322 -21.20 -37.54 7.18
N GLU A 323 -22.32 -37.16 7.81
CA GLU A 323 -22.67 -37.52 9.20
C GLU A 323 -22.52 -39.03 9.51
N THR A 324 -22.75 -39.88 8.53
CA THR A 324 -22.72 -41.34 8.68
C THR A 324 -21.40 -42.02 8.29
N ASP A 325 -20.44 -41.31 7.68
CA ASP A 325 -19.16 -41.88 7.21
C ASP A 325 -17.96 -41.21 7.89
N ALA A 326 -17.47 -41.87 8.95
CA ALA A 326 -16.32 -41.41 9.72
C ALA A 326 -15.03 -41.23 8.89
N SER A 327 -14.84 -42.07 7.87
CA SER A 327 -13.66 -42.01 7.01
C SER A 327 -13.73 -40.82 6.06
N ALA A 328 -14.92 -40.54 5.51
CA ALA A 328 -15.18 -39.37 4.70
C ALA A 328 -15.09 -38.08 5.52
N ILE A 329 -15.60 -38.04 6.75
CA ILE A 329 -15.44 -36.88 7.66
C ILE A 329 -13.96 -36.58 7.89
N LYS A 330 -13.15 -37.60 8.20
CA LYS A 330 -11.71 -37.44 8.46
C LYS A 330 -10.98 -36.92 7.22
N GLN A 331 -11.26 -37.48 6.05
CA GLN A 331 -10.65 -37.05 4.80
C GLN A 331 -11.07 -35.62 4.43
N ALA A 332 -12.36 -35.31 4.48
CA ALA A 332 -12.88 -33.97 4.23
C ALA A 332 -12.29 -32.94 5.21
N TRP A 333 -12.07 -33.33 6.48
CA TRP A 333 -11.42 -32.50 7.47
C TRP A 333 -9.94 -32.22 7.14
N GLU A 334 -9.17 -33.24 6.77
CA GLU A 334 -7.77 -33.05 6.34
C GLU A 334 -7.67 -32.19 5.07
N ASP A 335 -8.58 -32.38 4.11
CA ASP A 335 -8.64 -31.58 2.88
C ASP A 335 -8.95 -30.11 3.20
N ARG A 336 -9.85 -29.84 4.15
CA ARG A 336 -10.11 -28.47 4.61
C ARG A 336 -8.93 -27.86 5.36
N LYS A 337 -8.23 -28.64 6.18
CA LYS A 337 -6.99 -28.19 6.83
C LYS A 337 -5.92 -27.84 5.80
N ALA A 338 -5.75 -28.67 4.77
CA ALA A 338 -4.81 -28.41 3.68
C ALA A 338 -5.17 -27.13 2.92
N LYS A 339 -6.45 -26.96 2.55
CA LYS A 339 -6.96 -25.76 1.88
C LYS A 339 -6.82 -24.50 2.74
N ALA A 340 -7.05 -24.60 4.05
CA ALA A 340 -6.83 -23.50 4.98
C ALA A 340 -5.34 -23.12 5.07
N ARG A 341 -4.40 -24.07 5.07
CA ARG A 341 -2.95 -23.76 5.00
C ARG A 341 -2.60 -23.01 3.72
N GLU A 342 -3.10 -23.49 2.60
CA GLU A 342 -2.87 -22.87 1.29
C GLU A 342 -3.40 -21.43 1.28
N ILE A 343 -4.64 -21.22 1.71
CA ILE A 343 -5.25 -19.89 1.80
C ILE A 343 -4.46 -18.98 2.74
N ILE A 344 -4.03 -19.44 3.92
CA ILE A 344 -3.22 -18.61 4.85
C ILE A 344 -1.90 -18.18 4.23
N SER A 345 -1.21 -19.09 3.55
CA SER A 345 0.04 -18.79 2.84
C SER A 345 -0.18 -17.82 1.68
N GLN A 346 -1.22 -18.03 0.87
CA GLN A 346 -1.63 -17.12 -0.20
C GLN A 346 -1.97 -15.75 0.37
N MET A 347 -2.70 -15.68 1.48
CA MET A 347 -3.10 -14.41 2.08
C MET A 347 -1.90 -13.58 2.54
N ALA A 348 -0.95 -14.23 3.20
CA ALA A 348 0.30 -13.57 3.59
C ALA A 348 1.09 -13.10 2.36
N ALA A 349 1.19 -13.94 1.32
CA ALA A 349 1.92 -13.63 0.09
C ALA A 349 1.28 -12.46 -0.67
N GLU A 350 -0.03 -12.49 -0.85
CA GLU A 350 -0.79 -11.43 -1.50
C GLU A 350 -0.72 -10.12 -0.70
N LYS A 351 -0.88 -10.16 0.62
CA LYS A 351 -0.78 -8.95 1.45
C LYS A 351 0.63 -8.36 1.42
N LEU A 352 1.67 -9.19 1.48
CA LEU A 352 3.06 -8.77 1.31
C LEU A 352 3.30 -8.17 -0.07
N THR A 353 2.79 -8.82 -1.13
CA THR A 353 2.92 -8.37 -2.52
C THR A 353 2.25 -7.02 -2.71
N VAL A 354 0.98 -6.91 -2.34
CA VAL A 354 0.18 -5.69 -2.46
C VAL A 354 0.76 -4.57 -1.60
N GLY A 355 1.17 -4.87 -0.36
CA GLY A 355 1.78 -3.89 0.54
C GLY A 355 3.12 -3.39 0.04
N PHE A 356 3.96 -4.28 -0.49
CA PHE A 356 5.22 -3.90 -1.12
C PHE A 356 5.00 -3.10 -2.40
N GLN A 357 4.15 -3.57 -3.31
CA GLN A 357 3.80 -2.88 -4.55
C GLN A 357 3.26 -1.49 -4.27
N TYR A 358 2.37 -1.36 -3.27
CA TYR A 358 1.83 -0.10 -2.82
C TYR A 358 2.96 0.87 -2.47
N GLU A 359 3.84 0.52 -1.53
CA GLU A 359 4.94 1.40 -1.09
C GLU A 359 6.01 1.62 -2.18
N TYR A 360 6.38 0.58 -2.93
CA TYR A 360 7.37 0.65 -4.01
C TYR A 360 6.89 1.52 -5.18
N SER A 361 5.59 1.53 -5.47
CA SER A 361 4.98 2.39 -6.49
C SER A 361 5.05 3.87 -6.13
N ARG A 362 5.07 4.21 -4.82
CA ARG A 362 5.21 5.59 -4.33
C ARG A 362 6.60 6.15 -4.56
N LEU A 363 7.57 5.27 -4.86
CA LEU A 363 8.95 5.70 -5.02
C LEU A 363 9.16 6.39 -6.34
N SER A 364 9.69 7.62 -6.25
CA SER A 364 10.19 8.31 -7.43
C SER A 364 11.42 7.60 -7.97
N GLU A 365 11.74 7.87 -9.23
CA GLU A 365 13.06 7.53 -9.77
C GLU A 365 14.15 8.14 -8.89
N GLN A 366 15.30 7.46 -8.83
CA GLN A 366 16.49 7.83 -8.07
C GLN A 366 16.28 7.89 -6.55
N GLN A 367 15.12 7.46 -6.05
CA GLN A 367 14.90 7.37 -4.62
C GLN A 367 15.84 6.33 -4.00
N THR A 368 16.46 6.69 -2.88
CA THR A 368 17.43 5.83 -2.21
C THR A 368 16.71 4.69 -1.49
N LEU A 369 17.08 3.46 -1.85
CA LEU A 369 16.56 2.24 -1.26
C LEU A 369 17.46 1.73 -0.12
N LEU A 370 18.77 1.95 -0.24
CA LEU A 370 19.75 1.56 0.76
C LEU A 370 20.91 2.55 0.70
N ARG A 371 21.40 3.01 1.85
CA ARG A 371 22.69 3.70 1.97
C ARG A 371 23.42 3.18 3.19
N MET A 372 24.66 2.78 2.98
CA MET A 372 25.55 2.29 4.03
C MET A 372 26.90 3.00 3.96
N GLU A 373 27.49 3.21 5.13
CA GLU A 373 28.89 3.60 5.28
C GLU A 373 29.68 2.40 5.76
N LEU A 374 30.50 1.84 4.88
CA LEU A 374 31.23 0.61 5.12
C LEU A 374 32.74 0.88 5.13
N PRO A 375 33.49 0.30 6.07
CA PRO A 375 34.94 0.23 5.98
C PRO A 375 35.37 -0.65 4.80
N ASP A 376 36.54 -0.37 4.23
CA ASP A 376 37.10 -1.08 3.07
C ASP A 376 37.11 -2.63 3.25
N ALA A 377 37.41 -3.12 4.45
CA ALA A 377 37.40 -4.55 4.76
C ALA A 377 36.02 -5.19 4.60
N GLN A 378 34.96 -4.47 4.97
CA GLN A 378 33.58 -4.94 4.90
C GLN A 378 33.06 -4.85 3.46
N VAL A 379 33.42 -3.81 2.71
CA VAL A 379 33.12 -3.72 1.26
C VAL A 379 33.71 -4.93 0.53
N ARG A 380 34.95 -5.33 0.83
CA ARG A 380 35.57 -6.49 0.19
C ARG A 380 34.79 -7.80 0.41
N GLN A 381 34.14 -7.96 1.57
CA GLN A 381 33.33 -9.14 1.88
C GLN A 381 31.92 -9.10 1.25
N LEU A 382 31.36 -7.90 1.10
CA LEU A 382 29.96 -7.70 0.67
C LEU A 382 29.81 -7.36 -0.80
N HIS A 383 30.89 -6.99 -1.48
CA HIS A 383 30.89 -6.54 -2.88
C HIS A 383 30.15 -7.52 -3.81
N SER A 384 30.43 -8.82 -3.71
CA SER A 384 29.74 -9.83 -4.52
C SER A 384 28.24 -9.86 -4.21
N LEU A 385 27.82 -9.84 -2.93
CA LEU A 385 26.40 -9.83 -2.56
C LEU A 385 25.67 -8.56 -3.04
N LEU A 386 26.34 -7.41 -3.02
CA LEU A 386 25.83 -6.15 -3.53
C LEU A 386 25.60 -6.21 -5.04
N MET A 387 26.58 -6.73 -5.79
CA MET A 387 26.45 -6.94 -7.23
C MET A 387 25.34 -7.94 -7.58
N LEU A 388 25.08 -8.90 -6.70
CA LEU A 388 24.04 -9.93 -6.85
C LEU A 388 22.63 -9.47 -6.45
N GLY A 389 22.44 -8.25 -5.95
CA GLY A 389 21.13 -7.79 -5.48
C GLY A 389 20.63 -8.48 -4.18
N LYS A 390 21.49 -9.23 -3.48
CA LYS A 390 21.14 -10.00 -2.27
C LYS A 390 21.14 -9.14 -1.00
N MET A 391 20.32 -8.09 -0.98
CA MET A 391 20.32 -7.11 0.11
C MET A 391 19.97 -7.71 1.47
N SER A 392 19.06 -8.67 1.52
CA SER A 392 18.76 -9.44 2.74
C SER A 392 20.01 -10.04 3.39
N ASP A 393 20.93 -10.59 2.58
CA ASP A 393 22.17 -11.19 3.09
C ASP A 393 23.25 -10.16 3.41
N VAL A 394 23.27 -9.05 2.68
CA VAL A 394 24.10 -7.87 3.01
C VAL A 394 23.71 -7.34 4.40
N LEU A 395 22.42 -7.10 4.64
CA LEU A 395 21.92 -6.56 5.91
C LEU A 395 22.16 -7.49 7.10
N LYS A 396 22.16 -8.82 6.91
CA LYS A 396 22.53 -9.78 7.96
C LYS A 396 23.99 -9.66 8.42
N LYS A 397 24.87 -9.17 7.54
CA LYS A 397 26.33 -9.09 7.76
C LYS A 397 26.82 -7.67 8.07
N VAL A 398 25.93 -6.67 8.01
CA VAL A 398 26.24 -5.27 8.28
C VAL A 398 25.78 -4.90 9.68
N GLU A 399 26.68 -4.27 10.43
CA GLU A 399 26.40 -3.72 11.76
C GLU A 399 25.36 -2.60 11.66
N PRO A 400 24.39 -2.49 12.59
CA PRO A 400 23.34 -1.47 12.52
C PRO A 400 23.85 -0.04 12.37
N GLY A 401 24.98 0.31 12.99
CA GLY A 401 25.57 1.66 12.92
C GLY A 401 26.17 2.05 11.56
N ALA A 402 26.37 1.09 10.65
CA ALA A 402 26.81 1.34 9.28
C ALA A 402 25.64 1.67 8.32
N LEU A 403 24.40 1.40 8.73
CA LEU A 403 23.21 1.68 7.94
C LEU A 403 22.79 3.14 8.15
N ARG A 404 22.85 3.95 7.09
CA ARG A 404 22.46 5.37 7.14
C ARG A 404 21.02 5.59 6.69
N SER A 405 20.61 4.85 5.67
CA SER A 405 19.22 4.78 5.28
C SER A 405 18.91 3.39 4.75
N TYR A 406 17.70 2.93 5.02
CA TYR A 406 17.13 1.76 4.37
C TYR A 406 15.67 2.02 4.09
N PHE A 407 15.24 1.61 2.91
CA PHE A 407 13.88 1.77 2.46
C PHE A 407 12.93 1.24 3.54
N HIS A 408 12.21 2.17 4.17
CA HIS A 408 11.20 1.88 5.17
C HIS A 408 11.66 1.14 6.45
N GLN A 409 12.91 1.27 6.91
CA GLN A 409 13.27 0.86 8.28
C GLN A 409 13.85 2.02 9.08
N ASN A 410 13.33 2.22 10.30
CA ASN A 410 14.04 2.96 11.34
C ASN A 410 15.28 2.17 11.75
N SER A 411 16.43 2.85 11.84
CA SER A 411 17.75 2.28 12.12
C SER A 411 17.87 1.48 13.43
N GLU A 412 16.89 1.59 14.33
CA GLU A 412 16.93 0.98 15.67
C GLU A 412 16.11 -0.32 15.81
N THR A 413 15.13 -0.61 14.94
CA THR A 413 14.33 -1.84 15.04
C THR A 413 14.00 -2.42 13.66
N ARG A 414 14.62 -3.56 13.31
CA ARG A 414 14.38 -4.32 12.07
C ARG A 414 13.03 -5.04 12.06
N ARG A 415 11.92 -4.35 12.30
CA ARG A 415 10.57 -4.93 12.24
C ARG A 415 9.55 -3.89 11.83
N GLU A 416 9.09 -3.95 10.59
CA GLU A 416 7.89 -3.22 10.17
C GLU A 416 7.05 -4.04 9.19
N ALA A 417 5.73 -3.90 9.36
CA ALA A 417 4.71 -4.43 8.48
C ALA A 417 4.50 -3.51 7.26
N TRP A 418 4.01 -4.07 6.16
CA TRP A 418 3.74 -3.42 4.87
C TRP A 418 2.29 -3.67 4.43
N GLY A 419 1.61 -2.68 3.84
CA GLY A 419 0.20 -2.80 3.46
C GLY A 419 -0.53 -1.48 3.31
N PHE A 420 -1.70 -1.49 2.65
CA PHE A 420 -2.66 -0.37 2.61
C PHE A 420 -2.89 0.26 4.00
N THR A 421 -2.84 -0.54 5.06
CA THR A 421 -3.09 -0.17 6.46
C THR A 421 -1.96 0.62 7.13
N LEU A 422 -0.76 0.71 6.54
CA LEU A 422 0.45 1.28 7.18
C LEU A 422 0.83 2.70 6.73
N GLY A 423 0.16 3.23 5.71
CA GLY A 423 0.36 4.62 5.28
C GLY A 423 0.11 5.64 6.40
N PHE A 424 -0.69 5.29 7.40
CA PHE A 424 -1.01 6.15 8.54
C PHE A 424 0.01 6.13 9.68
N SER A 425 0.86 5.09 9.82
CA SER A 425 1.77 5.00 10.99
C SER A 425 3.08 5.77 10.80
N LYS A 426 3.52 6.01 9.55
CA LYS A 426 4.76 6.74 9.26
C LYS A 426 4.60 8.24 9.07
N TRP A 427 3.40 8.70 8.73
CA TRP A 427 3.11 10.13 8.79
C TRP A 427 2.86 10.48 10.25
N GLN A 428 3.88 10.98 10.93
CA GLN A 428 3.70 11.61 12.24
C GLN A 428 2.56 12.62 12.12
N LEU A 429 1.42 12.27 12.73
CA LEU A 429 0.19 13.03 12.78
C LEU A 429 0.44 14.32 13.57
N GLN A 430 0.97 15.34 12.90
CA GLN A 430 1.12 16.67 13.47
C GLN A 430 -0.16 17.52 13.33
N SER A 431 -1.07 17.17 12.40
CA SER A 431 -2.35 17.88 12.17
C SER A 431 -3.55 16.98 12.40
N ARG A 432 -4.60 17.53 13.05
CA ARG A 432 -5.89 16.88 13.31
C ARG A 432 -6.70 16.59 12.04
N ASP A 433 -6.50 17.35 10.98
CA ASP A 433 -7.20 17.21 9.69
C ASP A 433 -6.17 17.09 8.56
N GLN A 434 -6.35 16.11 7.67
CA GLN A 434 -5.38 15.76 6.62
C GLN A 434 -6.05 15.63 5.26
N LYS A 435 -5.46 16.31 4.27
CA LYS A 435 -5.73 16.17 2.83
C LYS A 435 -4.38 16.08 2.12
N LYS A 436 -4.12 15.01 1.37
CA LYS A 436 -2.92 14.87 0.55
C LYS A 436 -3.25 14.15 -0.74
N LEU A 437 -2.79 14.70 -1.87
CA LEU A 437 -2.74 14.00 -3.15
C LEU A 437 -1.30 13.98 -3.61
N GLN A 438 -0.77 12.80 -3.89
CA GLN A 438 0.56 12.62 -4.44
C GLN A 438 0.46 12.00 -5.83
N ARG A 439 1.12 12.62 -6.80
CA ARG A 439 1.32 12.10 -8.14
C ARG A 439 2.75 11.62 -8.28
N VAL A 440 2.94 10.37 -8.67
CA VAL A 440 4.25 9.77 -8.94
C VAL A 440 4.31 9.41 -10.41
N VAL A 441 5.33 9.91 -11.11
CA VAL A 441 5.58 9.63 -12.52
C VAL A 441 6.88 8.88 -12.65
N GLN A 442 6.86 7.80 -13.43
CA GLN A 442 8.02 7.03 -13.83
C GLN A 442 8.10 7.07 -15.35
N TYR A 443 9.28 7.27 -15.89
CA TYR A 443 9.59 7.32 -17.31
C TYR A 443 10.27 6.02 -17.69
N GLY A 444 9.78 5.35 -18.73
CA GLY A 444 10.33 4.12 -19.29
C GLY A 444 11.38 4.37 -20.38
N SER A 445 11.88 5.61 -20.51
CA SER A 445 12.94 5.97 -21.44
C SER A 445 13.69 7.25 -21.01
N PRO A 446 14.88 7.55 -21.59
CA PRO A 446 15.59 8.83 -21.44
C PRO A 446 14.81 10.07 -21.89
N ASP A 447 13.89 9.92 -22.84
CA ASP A 447 13.02 11.02 -23.27
C ASP A 447 11.86 11.15 -22.27
N THR A 448 11.97 12.11 -21.36
CA THR A 448 10.91 12.39 -20.35
C THR A 448 9.71 13.13 -20.95
N LEU A 449 9.85 13.72 -22.14
CA LEU A 449 8.82 14.54 -22.79
C LEU A 449 7.92 13.71 -23.71
N HIS A 450 8.48 12.77 -24.47
CA HIS A 450 7.72 11.94 -25.43
C HIS A 450 7.84 10.43 -25.17
N GLY A 451 8.59 10.04 -24.14
CA GLY A 451 8.76 8.65 -23.77
C GLY A 451 7.57 8.06 -23.03
N PRO A 452 7.50 6.72 -22.94
CA PRO A 452 6.45 6.02 -22.22
C PRO A 452 6.53 6.31 -20.72
N GLN A 453 5.39 6.58 -20.10
CA GLN A 453 5.24 6.94 -18.70
C GLN A 453 4.34 5.94 -17.96
N ARG A 454 4.61 5.75 -16.67
CA ARG A 454 3.74 5.07 -15.72
C ARG A 454 3.43 6.04 -14.59
N ILE A 455 2.15 6.25 -14.32
CA ILE A 455 1.68 7.26 -13.38
C ILE A 455 0.89 6.57 -12.26
N ALA A 456 1.08 7.05 -11.03
CA ALA A 456 0.26 6.69 -9.89
C ALA A 456 -0.23 7.95 -9.16
N TYR A 457 -1.51 7.96 -8.81
CA TYR A 457 -2.17 8.94 -7.96
C TYR A 457 -2.56 8.30 -6.63
N LEU A 458 -2.21 8.99 -5.55
CA LEU A 458 -2.43 8.52 -4.18
C LEU A 458 -3.06 9.65 -3.39
N GLY A 459 -4.38 9.60 -3.24
CA GLY A 459 -5.18 10.54 -2.50
C GLY A 459 -5.51 10.02 -1.11
N VAL A 460 -5.40 10.88 -0.10
CA VAL A 460 -5.77 10.56 1.29
C VAL A 460 -6.56 11.71 1.89
N ARG A 461 -7.67 11.36 2.56
CA ARG A 461 -8.39 12.24 3.48
C ARG A 461 -8.52 11.55 4.84
N GLY A 462 -8.22 12.26 5.93
CA GLY A 462 -8.37 11.70 7.26
C GLY A 462 -8.44 12.73 8.37
N TYR A 463 -8.87 12.28 9.54
CA TYR A 463 -8.94 13.08 10.75
C TYR A 463 -8.54 12.24 11.96
N GLU A 464 -7.79 12.84 12.89
CA GLU A 464 -7.51 12.29 14.20
C GLU A 464 -7.90 13.31 15.29
N GLY A 465 -8.62 12.85 16.31
CA GLY A 465 -8.99 13.67 17.45
C GLY A 465 -9.18 12.86 18.72
N SER A 466 -9.09 13.53 19.87
CA SER A 466 -9.40 12.96 21.17
C SER A 466 -10.65 13.63 21.76
N LEU A 467 -11.56 12.82 22.29
CA LEU A 467 -12.74 13.27 23.04
C LEU A 467 -12.87 12.35 24.26
N PHE A 468 -12.90 12.93 25.46
CA PHE A 468 -13.10 12.21 26.73
C PHE A 468 -12.15 11.04 26.99
N GLY A 469 -10.88 11.15 26.58
CA GLY A 469 -9.86 10.11 26.79
C GLY A 469 -9.82 9.02 25.70
N THR A 470 -10.83 8.95 24.83
CA THR A 470 -10.84 8.06 23.66
C THR A 470 -10.25 8.80 22.46
N LYS A 471 -9.20 8.24 21.85
CA LYS A 471 -8.64 8.75 20.59
C LYS A 471 -9.39 8.10 19.44
N GLY A 472 -10.06 8.91 18.62
CA GLY A 472 -10.76 8.46 17.42
C GLY A 472 -10.06 8.96 16.17
N ARG A 473 -9.92 8.10 15.17
CA ARG A 473 -9.45 8.45 13.84
C ARG A 473 -10.31 7.83 12.76
N TRP A 474 -10.42 8.50 11.64
CA TRP A 474 -10.98 7.92 10.42
C TRP A 474 -10.18 8.39 9.22
N SER A 475 -10.20 7.59 8.17
CA SER A 475 -9.53 7.90 6.92
C SER A 475 -10.15 7.18 5.74
N ILE A 476 -9.86 7.74 4.56
CA ILE A 476 -10.10 7.10 3.29
C ILE A 476 -8.91 7.34 2.35
N ASP A 477 -8.49 6.27 1.70
CA ASP A 477 -7.44 6.26 0.68
C ASP A 477 -8.05 6.01 -0.69
N PHE A 478 -7.68 6.85 -1.65
CA PHE A 478 -8.04 6.75 -3.06
C PHE A 478 -6.79 6.47 -3.88
N LYS A 479 -6.70 5.25 -4.44
CA LYS A 479 -5.57 4.78 -5.25
C LYS A 479 -5.98 4.76 -6.71
N CYS A 480 -5.14 5.34 -7.57
CA CYS A 480 -5.16 5.09 -9.01
C CYS A 480 -3.75 4.81 -9.50
N ASP A 481 -3.47 3.64 -10.05
CA ASP A 481 -2.13 3.31 -10.54
C ASP A 481 -2.17 2.53 -11.86
N MET A 482 -1.22 2.87 -12.74
CA MET A 482 -1.05 2.16 -14.00
C MET A 482 -0.23 0.89 -13.80
N GLU A 483 -0.67 -0.20 -14.41
CA GLU A 483 0.05 -1.48 -14.39
C GLU A 483 1.30 -1.43 -15.29
N ALA A 484 1.18 -0.81 -16.47
CA ALA A 484 2.20 -0.80 -17.50
C ALA A 484 2.51 0.62 -18.02
N PHE A 485 3.70 0.81 -18.59
CA PHE A 485 4.09 2.06 -19.22
C PHE A 485 3.27 2.34 -20.50
N ARG A 486 2.98 3.62 -20.75
CA ARG A 486 2.24 4.11 -21.92
C ARG A 486 2.84 5.40 -22.46
N ILE A 487 2.97 5.51 -23.78
CA ILE A 487 3.42 6.75 -24.44
C ILE A 487 2.40 7.89 -24.25
N GLN A 488 1.12 7.55 -24.31
CA GLN A 488 0.02 8.47 -24.02
C GLN A 488 -0.87 7.82 -22.96
N PRO A 489 -0.55 7.98 -21.68
CA PRO A 489 -1.38 7.48 -20.60
C PRO A 489 -2.79 8.09 -20.68
N THR A 490 -3.81 7.26 -20.48
CA THR A 490 -5.19 7.71 -20.35
C THR A 490 -5.76 7.24 -19.03
N VAL A 491 -6.89 7.81 -18.62
CA VAL A 491 -7.62 7.38 -17.42
C VAL A 491 -7.99 5.89 -17.46
N GLN A 492 -8.15 5.27 -18.63
CA GLN A 492 -8.46 3.83 -18.74
C GLN A 492 -7.31 2.93 -18.28
N ASP A 493 -6.07 3.40 -18.38
CA ASP A 493 -4.86 2.63 -18.03
C ASP A 493 -4.65 2.46 -16.52
N PHE A 494 -5.46 3.10 -15.68
CA PHE A 494 -5.36 3.07 -14.23
C PHE A 494 -6.25 1.98 -13.63
N GLN A 495 -5.73 1.26 -12.64
CA GLN A 495 -6.53 0.48 -11.70
C GLN A 495 -6.99 1.39 -10.55
N TYR A 496 -8.21 1.19 -10.06
CA TYR A 496 -8.83 1.99 -9.01
C TYR A 496 -8.96 1.23 -7.70
N GLY A 497 -8.69 1.89 -6.58
CA GLY A 497 -8.91 1.33 -5.25
C GLY A 497 -9.47 2.38 -4.30
N LEU A 498 -10.39 1.95 -3.44
CA LEU A 498 -10.84 2.73 -2.28
C LEU A 498 -10.66 1.89 -1.01
N TYR A 499 -10.15 2.53 0.04
CA TYR A 499 -9.95 1.91 1.34
C TYR A 499 -10.43 2.86 2.44
N PHE A 500 -11.29 2.38 3.33
CA PHE A 500 -11.86 3.13 4.45
C PHE A 500 -11.37 2.56 5.77
N GLN A 501 -11.11 3.43 6.72
CA GLN A 501 -10.73 3.03 8.08
C GLN A 501 -11.41 3.92 9.11
N ILE A 502 -11.94 3.30 10.16
CA ILE A 502 -12.36 3.96 11.39
C ILE A 502 -11.67 3.23 12.54
N ALA A 503 -10.98 3.96 13.41
CA ALA A 503 -10.34 3.37 14.57
C ALA A 503 -10.57 4.20 15.85
N ARG A 504 -10.67 3.51 16.98
CA ARG A 504 -10.83 4.09 18.31
C ARG A 504 -9.90 3.39 19.29
N SER A 505 -9.06 4.14 19.99
CA SER A 505 -8.18 3.60 21.04
C SER A 505 -8.59 4.12 22.42
N GLY A 506 -8.65 3.22 23.41
CA GLY A 506 -8.96 3.56 24.80
C GLY A 506 -9.54 2.38 25.57
N LYS A 507 -10.19 2.66 26.70
CA LYS A 507 -11.00 1.68 27.45
C LYS A 507 -12.47 1.94 27.13
N PRO A 508 -13.03 1.29 26.10
CA PRO A 508 -14.41 1.56 25.71
C PRO A 508 -15.36 1.15 26.83
N SER A 509 -16.27 2.04 27.19
CA SER A 509 -17.47 1.71 27.96
C SER A 509 -18.36 0.74 27.18
N SER A 510 -19.33 0.11 27.85
CA SER A 510 -20.30 -0.78 27.19
C SER A 510 -21.03 -0.10 26.03
N ASP A 511 -21.41 1.17 26.20
CA ASP A 511 -22.11 1.96 25.18
C ASP A 511 -21.18 2.31 24.02
N GLU A 512 -19.91 2.67 24.28
CA GLU A 512 -18.93 2.92 23.22
C GLU A 512 -18.61 1.65 22.43
N LEU A 513 -18.57 0.49 23.09
CA LEU A 513 -18.40 -0.80 22.41
C LEU A 513 -19.61 -1.12 21.54
N ARG A 514 -20.84 -0.98 22.05
CA ARG A 514 -22.06 -1.18 21.25
C ARG A 514 -22.14 -0.20 20.08
N GLN A 515 -21.74 1.05 20.26
CA GLN A 515 -21.63 2.00 19.17
C GLN A 515 -20.63 1.54 18.09
N ALA A 516 -19.50 0.93 18.47
CA ALA A 516 -18.55 0.39 17.50
C ALA A 516 -19.09 -0.84 16.77
N LEU A 517 -19.84 -1.71 17.46
CA LEU A 517 -20.53 -2.85 16.85
C LEU A 517 -21.61 -2.39 15.88
N ASP A 518 -22.38 -1.38 16.24
CA ASP A 518 -23.38 -0.75 15.37
C ASP A 518 -22.75 -0.20 14.08
N GLU A 519 -21.56 0.40 14.16
CA GLU A 519 -20.82 0.84 12.97
C GLU A 519 -20.38 -0.35 12.10
N ALA A 520 -19.95 -1.45 12.71
CA ALA A 520 -19.59 -2.68 12.00
C ALA A 520 -20.80 -3.34 11.32
N ILE A 521 -21.95 -3.38 11.98
CA ILE A 521 -23.23 -3.84 11.42
C ILE A 521 -23.69 -2.90 10.30
N THR A 522 -23.53 -1.58 10.48
CA THR A 522 -23.86 -0.58 9.46
C THR A 522 -23.06 -0.84 8.17
N TRP A 523 -21.80 -1.27 8.30
CA TRP A 523 -20.94 -1.69 7.21
C TRP A 523 -21.01 -3.19 6.87
N ARG A 524 -22.03 -3.89 7.39
CA ARG A 524 -22.35 -5.29 7.11
C ARG A 524 -21.17 -6.24 7.35
N VAL A 525 -20.37 -6.01 8.40
CA VAL A 525 -19.30 -6.92 8.82
C VAL A 525 -19.89 -8.20 9.42
N PHE A 526 -20.98 -8.07 10.18
CA PHE A 526 -21.83 -9.14 10.73
C PHE A 526 -23.26 -8.62 10.85
N ASP A 527 -24.21 -9.51 11.10
CA ASP A 527 -25.64 -9.19 11.16
C ASP A 527 -26.08 -8.73 12.56
N ASP A 528 -27.19 -8.00 12.67
CA ASP A 528 -27.77 -7.51 13.92
C ASP A 528 -28.00 -8.67 14.93
N ALA A 529 -28.34 -9.86 14.43
CA ALA A 529 -28.55 -11.06 15.24
C ALA A 529 -27.28 -11.53 15.98
N ASP A 530 -26.09 -11.20 15.46
CA ASP A 530 -24.81 -11.58 16.05
C ASP A 530 -24.33 -10.60 17.12
N GLU A 531 -24.96 -9.41 17.24
CA GLU A 531 -24.45 -8.29 18.06
C GLU A 531 -24.17 -8.74 19.51
N GLU A 532 -25.14 -9.40 20.16
CA GLU A 532 -25.02 -9.77 21.57
C GLU A 532 -23.97 -10.87 21.80
N THR A 533 -23.82 -11.78 20.84
CA THR A 533 -22.79 -12.82 20.87
C THR A 533 -21.40 -12.21 20.72
N VAL A 534 -21.23 -11.32 19.75
CA VAL A 534 -19.98 -10.60 19.51
C VAL A 534 -19.63 -9.67 20.67
N PHE A 535 -20.62 -8.96 21.23
CA PHE A 535 -20.46 -8.11 22.40
C PHE A 535 -19.91 -8.90 23.59
N LYS A 536 -20.50 -10.06 23.91
CA LYS A 536 -20.03 -10.93 25.00
C LYS A 536 -18.62 -11.48 24.75
N ASP A 537 -18.31 -11.91 23.53
CA ASP A 537 -16.97 -12.40 23.19
C ASP A 537 -15.91 -11.30 23.37
N ILE A 538 -16.19 -10.08 22.88
CA ILE A 538 -15.28 -8.95 23.04
C ILE A 538 -15.16 -8.56 24.52
N GLN A 539 -16.28 -8.44 25.24
CA GLN A 539 -16.26 -8.07 26.66
C GLN A 539 -15.43 -9.07 27.49
N ALA A 540 -15.58 -10.37 27.23
CA ALA A 540 -14.79 -11.42 27.86
C ALA A 540 -13.30 -11.34 27.48
N ALA A 541 -12.98 -10.93 26.24
CA ALA A 541 -11.61 -10.80 25.76
C ALA A 541 -10.88 -9.55 26.29
N ILE A 542 -11.58 -8.41 26.41
CA ILE A 542 -10.95 -7.15 26.81
C ILE A 542 -10.76 -7.03 28.33
N GLN A 543 -11.66 -7.59 29.15
CA GLN A 543 -11.62 -7.52 30.63
C GLN A 543 -11.29 -6.12 31.19
N GLY A 544 -11.78 -5.05 30.56
CA GLY A 544 -11.52 -3.66 30.96
C GLY A 544 -10.13 -3.10 30.60
N GLN A 545 -9.36 -3.80 29.77
CA GLN A 545 -8.07 -3.32 29.26
C GLN A 545 -8.24 -2.29 28.13
N GLU A 546 -7.17 -1.52 27.89
CA GLU A 546 -7.11 -0.64 26.73
C GLU A 546 -7.03 -1.45 25.43
N VAL A 547 -7.83 -1.05 24.45
CA VAL A 547 -7.92 -1.65 23.13
C VAL A 547 -8.00 -0.58 22.04
N GLU A 548 -7.57 -0.92 20.83
CA GLU A 548 -7.91 -0.28 19.57
C GLU A 548 -9.01 -1.10 18.89
N LEU A 549 -10.19 -0.50 18.73
CA LEU A 549 -11.25 -1.00 17.86
C LEU A 549 -10.98 -0.47 16.45
N ARG A 550 -11.00 -1.33 15.44
CA ARG A 550 -10.77 -0.95 14.04
C ARG A 550 -11.83 -1.53 13.13
N LEU A 551 -12.36 -0.71 12.23
CA LEU A 551 -13.35 -1.06 11.24
C LEU A 551 -12.84 -0.63 9.85
N GLU A 552 -12.81 -1.57 8.90
CA GLU A 552 -12.17 -1.38 7.59
C GLU A 552 -13.10 -1.82 6.43
N LEU A 553 -13.07 -1.08 5.32
CA LEU A 553 -13.67 -1.46 4.03
C LEU A 553 -12.65 -1.33 2.91
N LYS A 554 -12.65 -2.26 1.96
CA LYS A 554 -11.81 -2.16 0.76
C LYS A 554 -12.54 -2.58 -0.49
N PHE A 555 -12.33 -1.81 -1.55
CA PHE A 555 -12.94 -1.97 -2.87
C PHE A 555 -11.84 -2.17 -3.92
N THR A 556 -12.02 -3.20 -4.76
CA THR A 556 -11.10 -3.58 -5.84
C THR A 556 -11.38 -2.81 -7.14
N ASP A 557 -10.44 -2.82 -8.08
CA ASP A 557 -10.60 -2.16 -9.39
C ASP A 557 -11.85 -2.62 -10.15
N ALA A 558 -12.05 -3.94 -10.26
CA ALA A 558 -13.19 -4.51 -10.97
C ALA A 558 -14.52 -4.01 -10.39
N LEU A 559 -14.65 -4.02 -9.06
CA LEU A 559 -15.84 -3.51 -8.39
C LEU A 559 -15.98 -1.99 -8.54
N MET A 560 -14.88 -1.25 -8.41
CA MET A 560 -14.89 0.21 -8.54
C MET A 560 -15.35 0.65 -9.93
N ARG A 561 -14.91 -0.02 -11.00
CA ARG A 561 -15.34 0.28 -12.38
C ARG A 561 -16.84 0.14 -12.57
N GLU A 562 -17.49 -0.80 -11.89
CA GLU A 562 -18.94 -0.97 -11.91
C GLU A 562 -19.67 0.00 -10.97
N LEU A 563 -19.07 0.38 -9.83
CA LEU A 563 -19.66 1.32 -8.87
C LEU A 563 -19.61 2.78 -9.36
N ILE A 564 -18.56 3.18 -10.08
CA ILE A 564 -18.39 4.55 -10.60
C ILE A 564 -19.65 5.05 -11.35
N PRO A 565 -20.17 4.35 -12.38
CA PRO A 565 -21.36 4.80 -13.10
C PRO A 565 -22.62 4.81 -12.22
N GLN A 566 -22.74 3.88 -11.25
CA GLN A 566 -23.87 3.82 -10.33
C GLN A 566 -23.92 5.03 -9.39
N VAL A 567 -22.78 5.43 -8.83
CA VAL A 567 -22.67 6.62 -7.98
C VAL A 567 -22.84 7.90 -8.81
N ALA A 568 -22.27 7.93 -10.02
CA ALA A 568 -22.38 9.05 -10.96
C ALA A 568 -23.82 9.32 -11.43
N ALA A 569 -24.74 8.36 -11.32
CA ALA A 569 -26.15 8.55 -11.63
C ALA A 569 -26.84 9.52 -10.65
N GLY A 570 -26.30 9.66 -9.43
CA GLY A 570 -26.81 10.61 -8.44
C GLY A 570 -28.22 10.31 -7.97
N ASP A 571 -28.60 9.03 -7.89
CA ASP A 571 -29.91 8.65 -7.35
C ASP A 571 -30.01 8.98 -5.85
N ALA A 572 -31.05 9.71 -5.48
CA ALA A 572 -31.28 10.15 -4.11
C ALA A 572 -31.69 8.99 -3.19
N ASP A 573 -32.34 7.93 -3.73
CA ASP A 573 -32.90 6.86 -2.90
C ASP A 573 -31.81 6.03 -2.19
N PRO A 574 -30.78 5.49 -2.88
CA PRO A 574 -29.72 4.74 -2.23
C PRO A 574 -28.92 5.61 -1.24
N PHE A 575 -28.67 6.88 -1.58
CA PHE A 575 -27.94 7.77 -0.69
C PHE A 575 -28.76 8.16 0.56
N ALA A 576 -30.07 8.38 0.41
CA ALA A 576 -30.96 8.63 1.54
C ALA A 576 -31.04 7.42 2.49
N ARG A 577 -31.07 6.19 1.95
CA ARG A 577 -30.98 4.96 2.75
C ARG A 577 -29.68 4.90 3.52
N ALA A 578 -28.55 5.15 2.85
CA ALA A 578 -27.25 5.18 3.49
C ALA A 578 -27.17 6.22 4.63
N LEU A 579 -27.65 7.45 4.40
CA LEU A 579 -27.75 8.51 5.41
C LEU A 579 -28.65 8.11 6.59
N GLY A 580 -29.77 7.43 6.32
CA GLY A 580 -30.66 6.91 7.35
C GLY A 580 -29.99 5.83 8.21
N ARG A 581 -29.29 4.88 7.57
CA ARG A 581 -28.59 3.77 8.23
C ARG A 581 -27.50 4.26 9.19
N VAL A 582 -26.77 5.31 8.81
CA VAL A 582 -25.65 5.87 9.59
C VAL A 582 -26.07 6.96 10.59
N MET A 583 -27.37 7.22 10.76
CA MET A 583 -27.86 8.13 11.80
C MET A 583 -27.27 7.72 13.16
N PRO A 584 -26.79 8.65 14.00
CA PRO A 584 -26.03 8.27 15.18
C PRO A 584 -26.79 7.31 16.10
N TRP A 585 -26.09 6.26 16.54
CA TRP A 585 -26.59 5.27 17.49
C TRP A 585 -26.91 5.88 18.85
N ASN A 586 -27.96 5.36 19.49
CA ASN A 586 -28.26 5.55 20.90
C ASN A 586 -29.15 4.38 21.39
N THR A 587 -29.44 4.33 22.68
CA THR A 587 -30.19 3.24 23.33
C THR A 587 -31.70 3.23 23.04
N THR A 588 -32.24 4.22 22.32
CA THR A 588 -33.66 4.22 21.94
C THR A 588 -33.89 3.24 20.80
N ARG A 589 -35.02 2.52 20.83
CA ARG A 589 -35.39 1.54 19.78
C ARG A 589 -35.27 2.09 18.35
N ALA A 590 -35.55 3.38 18.15
CA ALA A 590 -35.43 4.04 16.86
C ALA A 590 -33.99 4.19 16.33
N ARG A 591 -32.98 3.97 17.17
CA ARG A 591 -31.57 4.19 16.86
C ARG A 591 -30.64 3.02 17.20
N VAL A 592 -31.13 1.96 17.84
CA VAL A 592 -30.30 0.79 18.19
C VAL A 592 -29.98 -0.06 16.96
N GLU A 593 -30.96 -0.33 16.09
CA GLU A 593 -30.82 -1.23 14.93
C GLU A 593 -30.60 -0.42 13.63
N PRO A 594 -29.51 -0.66 12.86
CA PRO A 594 -29.24 0.07 11.62
C PRO A 594 -30.32 -0.05 10.55
N GLU A 595 -30.93 -1.23 10.39
CA GLU A 595 -32.01 -1.43 9.42
C GLU A 595 -33.26 -0.61 9.80
N PHE A 596 -33.63 -0.65 11.07
CA PHE A 596 -34.75 0.14 11.59
C PHE A 596 -34.49 1.65 11.45
N ARG A 597 -33.26 2.11 11.74
CA ARG A 597 -32.86 3.51 11.51
C ARG A 597 -33.01 3.91 10.04
N GLN A 598 -32.59 3.05 9.13
CA GLN A 598 -32.69 3.29 7.71
C GLN A 598 -34.16 3.49 7.29
N GLU A 599 -35.05 2.58 7.66
CA GLU A 599 -36.48 2.69 7.35
C GLU A 599 -37.10 3.99 7.89
N LEU A 600 -36.66 4.38 9.08
CA LEU A 600 -37.21 5.53 9.79
C LEU A 600 -36.76 6.87 9.20
N TYR A 601 -35.46 7.02 8.93
CA TYR A 601 -34.84 8.30 8.57
C TYR A 601 -34.59 8.47 7.06
N ALA A 602 -34.52 7.40 6.27
CA ALA A 602 -34.32 7.52 4.82
C ALA A 602 -35.39 8.39 4.12
N PRO A 603 -36.68 8.33 4.47
CA PRO A 603 -37.70 9.21 3.87
C PRO A 603 -37.45 10.71 4.17
N LEU A 604 -36.96 11.04 5.37
CA LEU A 604 -36.62 12.41 5.75
C LEU A 604 -35.42 12.91 4.94
N TRP A 605 -34.35 12.11 4.85
CA TRP A 605 -33.19 12.44 4.04
C TRP A 605 -33.52 12.56 2.55
N LYS A 606 -34.35 11.66 2.01
CA LYS A 606 -34.81 11.73 0.62
C LYS A 606 -35.55 13.03 0.34
N THR A 607 -36.43 13.44 1.25
CA THR A 607 -37.15 14.72 1.14
C THR A 607 -36.18 15.91 1.17
N TYR A 608 -35.17 15.88 2.05
CA TYR A 608 -34.11 16.90 2.11
C TYR A 608 -33.31 17.00 0.80
N LEU A 609 -32.88 15.86 0.25
CA LEU A 609 -32.07 15.80 -0.97
C LEU A 609 -32.87 16.25 -2.20
N LEU A 610 -34.14 15.81 -2.34
CA LEU A 610 -35.02 16.20 -3.44
C LEU A 610 -35.40 17.68 -3.38
N ALA A 611 -35.58 18.23 -2.17
CA ALA A 611 -35.77 19.66 -1.95
C ALA A 611 -34.49 20.48 -2.22
N LYS A 612 -33.36 19.84 -2.53
CA LYS A 612 -32.05 20.49 -2.71
C LYS A 612 -31.68 21.36 -1.51
N ALA A 613 -32.03 20.90 -0.31
CA ALA A 613 -31.90 21.61 0.96
C ALA A 613 -32.59 23.00 1.05
N LYS A 614 -33.42 23.40 0.08
CA LYS A 614 -34.10 24.70 0.09
C LYS A 614 -35.14 24.76 1.21
N GLY A 615 -35.09 25.83 2.02
CA GLY A 615 -36.03 26.05 3.13
C GLY A 615 -35.79 25.18 4.36
N TRP A 616 -34.72 24.37 4.39
CA TRP A 616 -34.37 23.56 5.55
C TRP A 616 -33.57 24.39 6.57
N THR A 617 -34.14 24.49 7.77
CA THR A 617 -33.51 25.01 9.00
C THR A 617 -33.62 23.95 10.10
N PRO A 618 -32.80 24.01 11.17
CA PRO A 618 -32.90 23.07 12.28
C PRO A 618 -34.31 22.99 12.89
N ALA A 619 -35.01 24.12 13.00
CA ALA A 619 -36.39 24.15 13.51
C ALA A 619 -37.37 23.43 12.57
N SER A 620 -37.30 23.69 11.26
CA SER A 620 -38.16 22.98 10.28
C SER A 620 -37.83 21.50 10.19
N ALA A 621 -36.54 21.13 10.30
CA ALA A 621 -36.08 19.75 10.27
C ALA A 621 -36.58 18.98 11.49
N ALA A 622 -36.52 19.59 12.67
CA ALA A 622 -37.05 19.03 13.92
C ALA A 622 -38.57 18.83 13.86
N ALA A 623 -39.30 19.83 13.35
CA ALA A 623 -40.76 19.75 13.19
C ALA A 623 -41.17 18.64 12.22
N LEU A 624 -40.53 18.58 11.04
CA LEU A 624 -40.78 17.54 10.03
C LEU A 624 -40.44 16.14 10.56
N ALA A 625 -39.30 15.98 11.23
CA ALA A 625 -38.91 14.71 11.82
C ALA A 625 -39.91 14.28 12.90
N ALA A 626 -40.28 15.17 13.83
CA ALA A 626 -41.26 14.87 14.88
C ALA A 626 -42.63 14.50 14.30
N ASP A 627 -43.12 15.22 13.30
CA ASP A 627 -44.42 14.95 12.68
C ASP A 627 -44.42 13.65 11.87
N TRP A 628 -43.34 13.36 11.15
CA TRP A 628 -43.14 12.08 10.47
C TRP A 628 -43.19 10.92 11.48
N LEU A 629 -42.45 11.03 12.57
CA LEU A 629 -42.34 9.99 13.60
C LEU A 629 -43.64 9.79 14.38
N LYS A 630 -44.45 10.83 14.60
CA LYS A 630 -45.79 10.69 15.21
C LYS A 630 -46.75 9.91 14.33
N ARG A 631 -46.64 10.08 13.01
CA ARG A 631 -47.55 9.45 12.02
C ARG A 631 -47.07 8.06 11.59
N ASN A 632 -45.78 7.78 11.72
CA ASN A 632 -45.20 6.52 11.30
C ASN A 632 -45.57 5.39 12.30
N PRO A 633 -46.28 4.34 11.85
CA PRO A 633 -46.76 3.26 12.73
C PRO A 633 -45.63 2.40 13.31
N ILE A 634 -44.48 2.34 12.62
CA ILE A 634 -43.28 1.61 13.03
C ILE A 634 -42.52 2.41 14.11
N ALA A 635 -42.53 3.73 14.00
CA ALA A 635 -41.91 4.66 14.96
C ALA A 635 -42.68 4.81 16.29
N LYS A 636 -43.93 4.35 16.35
CA LYS A 636 -44.77 4.40 17.56
C LYS A 636 -44.23 3.44 18.61
N GLY A 637 -43.26 3.91 19.40
CA GLY A 637 -43.03 3.38 20.74
C GLY A 637 -44.29 3.56 21.62
N LYS A 638 -44.29 3.00 22.82
CA LYS A 638 -45.43 3.09 23.76
C LYS A 638 -45.78 4.54 24.21
N ALA A 639 -44.94 5.54 23.93
CA ALA A 639 -45.10 6.92 24.43
C ALA A 639 -44.75 8.07 23.45
N GLY A 640 -44.42 7.81 22.18
CA GLY A 640 -44.04 8.89 21.23
C GLY A 640 -42.70 9.59 21.55
N GLU A 641 -41.87 8.98 22.39
CA GLU A 641 -40.62 9.53 22.93
C GLU A 641 -39.61 9.95 21.84
N VAL A 642 -39.47 9.16 20.76
CA VAL A 642 -38.54 9.48 19.67
C VAL A 642 -38.95 10.76 18.95
N ALA A 643 -40.25 10.94 18.70
CA ALA A 643 -40.77 12.17 18.10
C ALA A 643 -40.60 13.37 19.02
N TYR A 644 -40.68 13.17 20.35
CA TYR A 644 -40.42 14.21 21.33
C TYR A 644 -38.97 14.69 21.28
N TRP A 645 -38.00 13.76 21.31
CA TRP A 645 -36.58 14.10 21.27
C TRP A 645 -36.18 14.75 19.94
N GLU A 646 -36.66 14.21 18.82
CA GLU A 646 -36.42 14.80 17.49
C GLU A 646 -37.04 16.20 17.34
N GLY A 647 -38.19 16.42 17.97
CA GLY A 647 -38.84 17.73 18.04
C GLY A 647 -38.07 18.78 18.85
N ARG A 648 -37.13 18.39 19.71
CA ARG A 648 -36.24 19.34 20.41
C ARG A 648 -35.13 19.89 19.50
N GLY A 649 -34.94 19.32 18.31
CA GLY A 649 -33.96 19.77 17.34
C GLY A 649 -32.52 19.78 17.89
N THR A 650 -31.79 20.88 17.69
CA THR A 650 -30.39 21.06 18.16
C THR A 650 -30.26 21.14 19.69
N GLY A 651 -31.38 21.32 20.42
CA GLY A 651 -31.39 21.26 21.88
C GLY A 651 -31.21 19.84 22.44
N HIS A 652 -31.19 18.82 21.58
CA HIS A 652 -30.85 17.45 21.93
C HIS A 652 -29.80 16.91 20.94
N PRO A 653 -28.70 16.30 21.42
CA PRO A 653 -27.66 15.80 20.52
C PRO A 653 -28.19 14.65 19.65
N ASN A 654 -27.61 14.52 18.46
CA ASN A 654 -27.79 13.41 17.52
C ASN A 654 -29.18 13.28 16.89
N THR A 655 -30.06 14.26 17.07
CA THR A 655 -31.32 14.39 16.32
C THR A 655 -31.04 14.62 14.83
N PHE A 656 -32.03 14.39 13.98
CA PHE A 656 -31.95 14.70 12.55
C PHE A 656 -31.57 16.17 12.31
N ALA A 657 -32.17 17.09 13.08
CA ALA A 657 -31.86 18.51 13.00
C ALA A 657 -30.44 18.85 13.50
N ASP A 658 -29.96 18.21 14.56
CA ASP A 658 -28.60 18.40 15.08
C ASP A 658 -27.54 17.86 14.09
N VAL A 659 -27.80 16.71 13.46
CA VAL A 659 -26.93 16.19 12.38
C VAL A 659 -26.89 17.17 11.22
N LEU A 660 -28.03 17.73 10.82
CA LEU A 660 -28.11 18.73 9.75
C LEU A 660 -27.37 20.03 10.12
N ASP A 661 -27.46 20.49 11.36
CA ASP A 661 -26.76 21.67 11.89
C ASP A 661 -25.24 21.45 11.97
N LYS A 662 -24.78 20.32 12.49
CA LYS A 662 -23.35 19.98 12.56
C LYS A 662 -22.68 19.84 11.20
N ASN A 663 -23.46 19.42 10.20
CA ASN A 663 -23.03 19.33 8.81
C ASN A 663 -23.22 20.66 8.04
N ALA A 664 -23.73 21.71 8.68
CA ALA A 664 -23.92 23.02 8.08
C ALA A 664 -22.59 23.79 8.07
N ARG A 665 -21.89 23.78 6.93
CA ARG A 665 -20.84 24.73 6.51
C ARG A 665 -20.53 24.46 5.03
N HIS A 666 -20.26 25.55 4.28
CA HIS A 666 -20.19 25.66 2.80
C HIS A 666 -21.55 25.71 2.09
N ALA A 667 -22.29 26.81 2.26
CA ALA A 667 -23.60 27.00 1.64
C ALA A 667 -23.60 28.16 0.62
N ASP A 668 -23.34 27.85 -0.65
CA ASP A 668 -23.58 28.75 -1.79
C ASP A 668 -24.81 28.32 -2.62
N ILE A 669 -25.85 27.79 -1.95
CA ILE A 669 -27.08 27.27 -2.59
C ILE A 669 -28.40 27.77 -1.98
N GLY A 670 -28.39 28.95 -1.35
CA GLY A 670 -29.64 29.58 -0.84
C GLY A 670 -30.22 28.96 0.43
N SER A 671 -29.46 28.12 1.13
CA SER A 671 -29.78 27.58 2.46
C SER A 671 -28.49 27.37 3.25
N SER A 672 -28.34 28.01 4.41
CA SER A 672 -27.17 27.87 5.30
C SER A 672 -26.95 26.43 5.80
N TYR A 673 -27.93 25.55 5.59
CA TYR A 673 -27.94 24.16 6.06
C TYR A 673 -27.90 23.13 4.90
N GLY A 674 -27.42 23.56 3.74
CA GLY A 674 -27.27 22.74 2.53
C GLY A 674 -26.03 21.84 2.48
N GLY A 675 -25.20 21.80 3.53
CA GLY A 675 -23.86 21.19 3.49
C GLY A 675 -23.85 19.71 3.04
N THR A 676 -24.76 18.88 3.54
CA THR A 676 -24.89 17.48 3.12
C THR A 676 -25.26 17.35 1.64
N TYR A 677 -26.20 18.17 1.16
CA TYR A 677 -26.59 18.17 -0.25
C TYR A 677 -25.46 18.65 -1.16
N VAL A 678 -24.77 19.74 -0.82
CA VAL A 678 -23.61 20.24 -1.59
C VAL A 678 -22.54 19.17 -1.70
N ARG A 679 -22.16 18.54 -0.58
CA ARG A 679 -21.16 17.46 -0.58
C ARG A 679 -21.60 16.29 -1.44
N TRP A 680 -22.86 15.88 -1.34
CA TRP A 680 -23.41 14.83 -2.20
C TRP A 680 -23.32 15.18 -3.68
N GLN A 681 -23.65 16.42 -4.07
CA GLN A 681 -23.49 16.86 -5.45
C GLN A 681 -22.04 16.83 -5.93
N ARG A 682 -21.09 17.23 -5.07
CA ARG A 682 -19.65 17.16 -5.39
C ARG A 682 -19.19 15.72 -5.57
N MET A 683 -19.61 14.81 -4.69
CA MET A 683 -19.36 13.37 -4.84
C MET A 683 -19.90 12.84 -6.18
N VAL A 684 -21.16 13.16 -6.52
CA VAL A 684 -21.78 12.76 -7.80
C VAL A 684 -21.03 13.36 -8.98
N ALA A 685 -20.64 14.64 -8.91
CA ALA A 685 -19.88 15.32 -9.95
C ALA A 685 -18.49 14.71 -10.14
N GLY A 686 -17.76 14.39 -9.06
CA GLY A 686 -16.47 13.71 -9.11
C GLY A 686 -16.56 12.33 -9.74
N MET A 687 -17.57 11.54 -9.38
CA MET A 687 -17.80 10.22 -9.98
C MET A 687 -18.26 10.31 -11.45
N ALA A 688 -19.09 11.30 -11.80
CA ALA A 688 -19.47 11.55 -13.19
C ALA A 688 -18.28 11.98 -14.03
N LEU A 689 -17.41 12.84 -13.49
CA LEU A 689 -16.17 13.25 -14.13
C LEU A 689 -15.25 12.05 -14.40
N LEU A 690 -15.12 11.15 -13.42
CA LEU A 690 -14.35 9.92 -13.57
C LEU A 690 -14.96 8.96 -14.61
N ARG A 691 -16.28 8.74 -14.57
CA ARG A 691 -17.02 7.94 -15.55
C ARG A 691 -16.79 8.48 -16.97
N ASP A 692 -16.99 9.78 -17.17
CA ASP A 692 -16.88 10.39 -18.48
C ASP A 692 -15.43 10.38 -18.99
N ALA A 693 -14.47 10.55 -18.08
CA ALA A 693 -13.04 10.41 -18.40
C ALA A 693 -12.67 8.98 -18.81
N LEU A 694 -13.23 7.96 -18.15
CA LEU A 694 -13.08 6.56 -18.51
C LEU A 694 -13.69 6.27 -19.88
N LEU A 695 -14.89 6.77 -20.17
CA LEU A 695 -15.55 6.52 -21.46
C LEU A 695 -14.82 7.22 -22.63
N GLN A 696 -14.23 8.39 -22.39
CA GLN A 696 -13.61 9.21 -23.43
C GLN A 696 -12.10 9.02 -23.56
N GLY A 697 -11.46 8.24 -22.67
CA GLY A 697 -10.00 8.06 -22.67
C GLY A 697 -9.25 9.37 -22.42
N ARG A 698 -9.73 10.18 -21.45
CA ARG A 698 -9.13 11.50 -21.18
C ARG A 698 -7.73 11.41 -20.57
N ASP A 699 -7.06 12.56 -20.58
CA ASP A 699 -5.76 12.76 -19.92
C ASP A 699 -5.84 12.51 -18.40
N PRO A 700 -4.81 11.89 -17.78
CA PRO A 700 -4.82 11.52 -16.37
C PRO A 700 -4.88 12.68 -15.39
N SER A 701 -4.51 13.91 -15.78
CA SER A 701 -4.60 15.10 -14.90
C SER A 701 -6.01 15.34 -14.37
N ILE A 702 -7.04 14.80 -15.02
CA ILE A 702 -8.41 14.86 -14.54
C ILE A 702 -8.61 14.14 -13.19
N LEU A 703 -7.76 13.16 -12.86
CA LEU A 703 -7.83 12.42 -11.59
C LEU A 703 -7.57 13.33 -10.37
N GLU A 704 -6.81 14.42 -10.55
CA GLU A 704 -6.59 15.43 -9.50
C GLU A 704 -7.91 16.15 -9.18
N LYS A 705 -8.65 16.55 -10.22
CA LYS A 705 -9.97 17.17 -10.08
C LYS A 705 -11.01 16.20 -9.50
N VAL A 706 -10.98 14.93 -9.92
CA VAL A 706 -11.84 13.88 -9.34
C VAL A 706 -11.59 13.78 -7.85
N PHE A 707 -10.34 13.70 -7.41
CA PHE A 707 -10.01 13.63 -5.99
C PHE A 707 -10.46 14.89 -5.22
N ASP A 708 -10.24 16.09 -5.76
CA ASP A 708 -10.66 17.34 -5.13
C ASP A 708 -12.18 17.44 -4.92
N GLU A 709 -12.98 16.84 -5.80
CA GLU A 709 -14.44 16.77 -5.64
C GLU A 709 -14.85 15.75 -4.58
N LEU A 710 -14.19 14.59 -4.55
CA LEU A 710 -14.51 13.51 -3.63
C LEU A 710 -14.05 13.77 -2.19
N GLU A 711 -12.87 14.36 -2.00
CA GLU A 711 -12.26 14.53 -0.67
C GLU A 711 -13.07 15.44 0.26
N GLU A 712 -13.74 16.44 -0.31
CA GLU A 712 -14.60 17.33 0.46
C GLU A 712 -15.84 16.61 0.97
N PHE A 713 -16.33 15.58 0.28
CA PHE A 713 -17.38 14.72 0.82
C PHE A 713 -16.88 13.91 2.02
N TRP A 714 -15.62 13.46 1.99
CA TRP A 714 -15.03 12.63 3.06
C TRP A 714 -14.60 13.40 4.30
N ARG A 715 -14.70 14.73 4.29
CA ARG A 715 -14.27 15.60 5.40
C ARG A 715 -14.91 15.29 6.76
N LEU A 716 -16.10 14.71 6.79
CA LEU A 716 -16.83 14.42 8.02
C LEU A 716 -17.06 12.92 8.15
N SER A 717 -16.87 12.39 9.37
CA SER A 717 -17.06 10.95 9.64
C SER A 717 -18.47 10.46 9.30
N PHE A 718 -19.49 11.30 9.47
CA PHE A 718 -20.87 10.98 9.09
C PHE A 718 -21.01 10.71 7.59
N HIS A 719 -20.45 11.58 6.75
CA HIS A 719 -20.46 11.40 5.30
C HIS A 719 -19.59 10.22 4.88
N LEU A 720 -18.40 10.05 5.48
CA LEU A 720 -17.54 8.88 5.23
C LEU A 720 -18.28 7.56 5.50
N LYS A 721 -18.96 7.45 6.65
CA LYS A 721 -19.80 6.29 6.99
C LYS A 721 -20.92 6.09 5.99
N ALA A 722 -21.62 7.17 5.61
CA ALA A 722 -22.71 7.13 4.65
C ALA A 722 -22.22 6.69 3.26
N PHE A 723 -21.01 7.08 2.85
CA PHE A 723 -20.47 6.64 1.57
C PHE A 723 -20.05 5.18 1.58
N GLY A 724 -19.42 4.69 2.66
CA GLY A 724 -19.20 3.25 2.83
C GLY A 724 -20.53 2.46 2.73
N ALA A 725 -21.57 2.91 3.43
CA ALA A 725 -22.90 2.30 3.36
C ALA A 725 -23.55 2.39 1.98
N LEU A 726 -23.39 3.51 1.26
CA LEU A 726 -23.87 3.68 -0.11
C LEU A 726 -23.21 2.68 -1.07
N LEU A 727 -21.88 2.53 -1.00
CA LEU A 727 -21.17 1.60 -1.86
C LEU A 727 -21.60 0.15 -1.58
N LEU A 728 -21.85 -0.21 -0.32
CA LEU A 728 -22.38 -1.51 0.08
C LEU A 728 -23.83 -1.73 -0.39
N GLU A 729 -24.65 -0.68 -0.45
CA GLU A 729 -26.02 -0.74 -0.99
C GLU A 729 -26.03 -0.92 -2.51
N LEU A 730 -25.02 -0.39 -3.20
CA LEU A 730 -24.87 -0.50 -4.65
C LEU A 730 -24.13 -1.77 -5.10
N ALA A 731 -23.25 -2.33 -4.27
CA ALA A 731 -22.46 -3.51 -4.62
C ALA A 731 -23.30 -4.73 -5.09
N PRO A 732 -24.47 -5.06 -4.50
CA PRO A 732 -25.34 -6.14 -5.00
C PRO A 732 -25.86 -5.91 -6.43
N LYS A 733 -25.84 -4.67 -6.94
CA LYS A 733 -26.26 -4.35 -8.32
C LYS A 733 -25.13 -4.54 -9.35
N THR A 734 -23.94 -4.90 -8.89
CA THR A 734 -22.76 -5.16 -9.72
C THR A 734 -22.61 -6.65 -9.98
N SER A 735 -21.89 -7.03 -11.04
CA SER A 735 -21.59 -8.43 -11.35
C SER A 735 -20.69 -9.08 -10.28
N GLN A 736 -19.93 -8.28 -9.54
CA GLN A 736 -19.04 -8.72 -8.48
C GLN A 736 -19.79 -9.04 -7.17
N GLY A 737 -20.91 -8.36 -6.92
CA GLY A 737 -21.73 -8.51 -5.72
C GLY A 737 -21.06 -8.00 -4.43
N LEU A 738 -21.76 -8.14 -3.30
CA LEU A 738 -21.30 -7.70 -1.98
C LEU A 738 -20.08 -8.48 -1.47
N GLN A 739 -19.92 -9.72 -1.92
CA GLN A 739 -18.81 -10.63 -1.60
C GLN A 739 -17.44 -10.16 -2.09
N ALA A 740 -17.40 -9.23 -3.06
CA ALA A 740 -16.17 -8.63 -3.54
C ALA A 740 -15.66 -7.47 -2.65
N VAL A 741 -16.46 -7.03 -1.67
CA VAL A 741 -16.06 -6.02 -0.69
C VAL A 741 -15.48 -6.70 0.54
N GLU A 742 -14.21 -6.41 0.85
CA GLU A 742 -13.60 -6.82 2.11
C GLU A 742 -14.14 -5.93 3.24
N ARG A 743 -14.66 -6.56 4.29
CA ARG A 743 -15.31 -5.94 5.45
C ARG A 743 -14.78 -6.59 6.72
N THR A 744 -14.15 -5.81 7.59
CA THR A 744 -13.55 -6.35 8.82
C THR A 744 -13.73 -5.44 10.03
N PHE A 745 -13.94 -6.07 11.18
CA PHE A 745 -13.94 -5.41 12.49
C PHE A 745 -12.94 -6.12 13.40
N SER A 746 -12.05 -5.36 14.03
CA SER A 746 -10.93 -5.87 14.82
C SER A 746 -10.86 -5.22 16.18
N VAL A 747 -10.47 -6.00 17.19
CA VAL A 747 -10.22 -5.55 18.56
C VAL A 747 -8.78 -5.90 18.95
N VAL A 748 -7.94 -4.87 19.07
CA VAL A 748 -6.49 -5.00 19.30
C VAL A 748 -6.13 -4.50 20.70
N PRO A 749 -5.55 -5.31 21.60
CA PRO A 749 -5.09 -4.83 22.90
C PRO A 749 -3.95 -3.80 22.81
N ALA A 750 -3.96 -2.75 23.64
CA ALA A 750 -2.97 -1.66 23.60
C ALA A 750 -1.57 -2.02 24.16
N SER A 751 -1.41 -3.15 24.85
CA SER A 751 -0.16 -3.56 25.51
C SER A 751 0.29 -4.99 25.12
N GLY A 752 1.42 -5.06 24.42
CA GLY A 752 2.38 -6.18 24.44
C GLY A 752 2.07 -7.36 23.52
N ASP A 753 3.12 -7.83 22.83
CA ASP A 753 3.22 -8.93 21.85
C ASP A 753 2.59 -10.30 22.25
N GLN A 754 1.91 -10.40 23.39
CA GLN A 754 1.38 -11.65 23.95
C GLN A 754 -0.14 -11.68 24.17
N LYS A 755 -0.89 -10.60 23.89
CA LYS A 755 -2.36 -10.60 24.06
C LYS A 755 -3.09 -10.95 22.78
N ALA A 756 -4.23 -11.61 22.90
CA ALA A 756 -5.00 -12.07 21.75
C ALA A 756 -5.81 -10.93 21.13
N GLN A 757 -5.67 -10.73 19.82
CA GLN A 757 -6.54 -9.92 18.99
C GLN A 757 -7.75 -10.73 18.54
N ARG A 758 -8.91 -10.08 18.43
CA ARG A 758 -10.12 -10.62 17.82
C ARG A 758 -10.37 -9.96 16.47
N ILE A 759 -10.71 -10.74 15.46
CA ILE A 759 -11.03 -10.26 14.11
C ILE A 759 -12.32 -10.94 13.66
N PHE A 760 -13.26 -10.14 13.19
CA PHE A 760 -14.58 -10.54 12.72
C PHE A 760 -14.73 -10.21 11.24
N SER A 761 -15.25 -11.16 10.46
CA SER A 761 -15.64 -10.96 9.06
C SER A 761 -16.71 -11.98 8.68
N ALA A 762 -17.63 -11.57 7.80
CA ALA A 762 -18.67 -12.44 7.25
C ALA A 762 -18.58 -12.52 5.73
N SER A 763 -18.73 -13.74 5.19
CA SER A 763 -19.07 -14.01 3.79
C SER A 763 -20.59 -13.96 3.64
N ARG A 764 -21.17 -12.77 3.43
CA ARG A 764 -22.61 -12.66 3.17
C ARG A 764 -22.91 -12.87 1.69
N VAL A 765 -23.93 -13.69 1.39
CA VAL A 765 -24.61 -13.79 0.09
C VAL A 765 -25.91 -12.99 0.19
N ASP A 766 -26.18 -12.24 -0.88
CA ASP A 766 -27.41 -11.55 -1.32
C ASP A 766 -28.50 -11.21 -0.28
#